data_AF-A0A9W8ZXG2-F1
#
_entry.id   AF-A0A9W8ZXG2-F1
#
_cell.length_a   1.000
_cell.length_b   1.000
_cell.length_c   1.000
_cell.angle_alpha   90.00
_cell.angle_beta   90.00
_cell.angle_gamma   90.00
#
_symmetry.space_group_name_H-M   'P 1'
#
loop_
_entity.id
_entity.type
_entity.pdbx_description
1 polymer ?
#
loop_
_entity_poly.entity_id
_entity_poly.type
_entity_poly.pdbx_seq_one_letter_code
_entity_poly.pdbx_strand_id
1 'polypeptide(L)'
;MSESSSLNRFLRRSTSVYPGNSVNGVANGNSAKTDTTSSSTALPFKKANPHVTFEQSGLSAYLSSALQPAIVDGIRHKEAIDDRKLLLEHGLSLLSKFPPGEVAQKLQDDVIKLLYNDLSHPPATLIGNKYAWRSADGSGNNIGDPDLGKAGSTYARSVQQSHPLSPSELPDPGLIFDTLLKREGFQSHPSGLSSLMFSFAALVIHSVFRTSHNDVNINETSSYCDLAPLYGHNQETQNRVRRKEGLGLLHPDVFAEDRLLLLPPAVCVLLVLFNRNHNYIAKKIFDINERKKYQDPSKLSEAALAAQDEELFQTARLVNCGWFGTVIFSDYVSCILGLVRQGSSWSLNPFGEMRNLDHSEFERGRGNSCSVEFNCLYRWHATTSKEDELWTVQKMQQIFPGKKIENLTAMDFVMGAKKAMDQLPDLSHWTIGDLNRKEDGTFKDEDLANLLKNATEHPAGAFRARGTPECMRLHEIMGITQNRSWGVCSLNDFRRYLGLKPFSTFLEWNSDPEIAYAAEKLYGNIEYLELYVGLQAEEAKPVVEGAGLCPGYTISRAILSDAIALTRGDRYFTHDFTPFNLTAWGFADCQRQPEGYGFGSALGRLFLRTLPEQFTENSTYAFFPLMTPQSMKVYLEDLKLSEQYDMSRPRTRNPGLVARDYTLVGNIIKDPKFIAHYEKRAKDVVSGKGYVLRVFSRTGRVTWLVLFSKSRLLSCRFFSVPEDRSEQQRVLGALAGTPESSAELTKFFFEKTQELIKSNSFNLSGSKTRSVNLVRDVLRTAPMHWIADLSGIKIKTSPSDDGDFTAVELYNMLGDIYSYIFLDPELSKLMVLKEKAQSHAKVLLEKIENGLGGSISSKIFLLFSLFSKSKKPTEHIIVQHLHEIGYTSSREQGNVLLAIMVGSVELSVACTNMVNLYLDSQHEEAIRQLALAGDKEGELAGYAREALRLDPSFKGVYRIASSDHNVDGLNIQKDGRVFLDLYAAGQNDQVFPQPDTVNARRDQSGKKYIIMTHVLRGIFAIKDIQRAPGNSGVLNRFKDHERHELNYAYLDDNKYVSPWPNSLAVVVS
;
A
#
# COMPACT_ATOMS: atom_id res chain seq x y z
N MET A 1 -23.07 -7.23 52.87
CA MET A 1 -21.92 -7.30 53.79
C MET A 1 -20.71 -6.92 52.95
N SER A 2 -20.43 -5.61 52.84
CA SER A 2 -19.43 -4.87 53.65
C SER A 2 -18.02 -5.39 53.36
N GLU A 3 -17.01 -4.60 52.99
CA GLU A 3 -16.78 -3.17 53.18
C GLU A 3 -15.46 -2.79 52.46
N SER A 4 -15.38 -1.53 52.00
CA SER A 4 -14.21 -0.62 51.98
C SER A 4 -12.83 -1.07 51.45
N SER A 5 -11.96 -0.24 50.84
CA SER A 5 -11.91 1.07 50.17
C SER A 5 -10.42 1.51 50.22
N SER A 6 -10.02 2.40 49.29
CA SER A 6 -8.85 3.30 49.38
C SER A 6 -7.45 2.66 49.14
N LEU A 7 -6.43 3.31 48.54
CA LEU A 7 -6.14 4.74 48.42
C LEU A 7 -5.09 5.02 47.30
N ASN A 8 -5.10 6.27 46.85
CA ASN A 8 -4.37 6.92 45.76
C ASN A 8 -2.86 7.22 45.99
N ARG A 9 -2.14 7.34 44.85
CA ARG A 9 -1.05 8.30 44.47
C ARG A 9 0.24 8.43 45.30
N PHE A 10 1.38 8.31 44.61
CA PHE A 10 2.48 9.30 44.37
C PHE A 10 3.72 8.49 43.88
N LEU A 11 4.30 8.70 42.69
CA LEU A 11 5.27 9.75 42.37
C LEU A 11 5.54 9.82 40.84
N ARG A 12 5.70 11.05 40.34
CA ARG A 12 6.29 11.43 39.04
C ARG A 12 7.83 11.49 39.16
N ARG A 13 8.56 11.12 38.10
CA ARG A 13 9.41 11.99 37.24
C ARG A 13 10.55 11.24 36.53
N SER A 14 10.78 11.65 35.26
CA SER A 14 12.01 11.60 34.42
C SER A 14 12.57 10.21 34.04
N THR A 15 12.99 9.90 32.82
CA THR A 15 13.49 10.71 31.69
C THR A 15 13.62 9.85 30.43
N SER A 16 13.47 10.53 29.27
CA SER A 16 14.15 10.35 27.97
C SER A 16 14.06 9.04 27.17
N VAL A 17 14.01 9.28 25.87
CA VAL A 17 13.70 8.41 24.76
C VAL A 17 14.87 8.47 23.75
N TYR A 18 15.12 7.34 23.07
CA TYR A 18 15.89 7.08 21.83
C TYR A 18 17.44 6.91 21.92
N PRO A 19 18.11 6.31 20.91
CA PRO A 19 18.17 4.86 20.61
C PRO A 19 19.61 4.38 20.27
N GLY A 20 19.86 3.09 20.00
CA GLY A 20 21.12 2.70 19.34
C GLY A 20 21.52 1.22 19.40
N ASN A 21 21.74 0.65 18.21
CA ASN A 21 22.32 -0.68 17.93
C ASN A 21 23.74 -0.86 18.52
N SER A 22 24.10 -2.08 18.93
CA SER A 22 25.12 -2.92 18.24
C SER A 22 25.74 -4.00 19.14
N VAL A 23 26.44 -4.92 18.47
CA VAL A 23 26.79 -6.31 18.78
C VAL A 23 28.22 -6.45 19.36
N ASN A 24 28.41 -7.50 20.18
CA ASN A 24 29.64 -8.28 20.52
C ASN A 24 30.78 -7.73 21.42
N GLY A 25 31.26 -8.61 22.34
CA GLY A 25 32.62 -8.57 22.89
C GLY A 25 32.84 -9.44 24.14
N VAL A 26 33.71 -10.45 24.02
CA VAL A 26 34.07 -11.50 25.00
C VAL A 26 35.27 -11.10 25.89
N ALA A 27 35.31 -11.59 27.16
CA ALA A 27 36.47 -12.22 27.87
C ALA A 27 36.73 -11.80 29.34
N ASN A 28 36.61 -12.80 30.24
CA ASN A 28 37.39 -13.19 31.43
C ASN A 28 38.01 -12.16 32.42
N GLY A 29 37.80 -12.42 33.73
CA GLY A 29 38.76 -12.04 34.80
C GLY A 29 38.26 -12.00 36.26
N ASN A 30 38.31 -13.16 36.93
CA ASN A 30 38.53 -13.43 38.38
C ASN A 30 38.18 -12.44 39.54
N SER A 31 37.41 -13.02 40.48
CA SER A 31 37.67 -13.17 41.93
C SER A 31 37.10 -12.19 42.98
N ALA A 32 36.29 -12.81 43.87
CA ALA A 32 36.23 -12.70 45.34
C ALA A 32 35.35 -11.63 46.06
N LYS A 33 34.25 -12.16 46.65
CA LYS A 33 33.66 -11.99 48.01
C LYS A 33 33.66 -10.58 48.65
N THR A 34 32.54 -10.07 49.19
CA THR A 34 31.84 -10.57 50.40
C THR A 34 30.43 -9.98 50.60
N ASP A 35 29.52 -10.83 51.09
CA ASP A 35 28.45 -10.65 52.09
C ASP A 35 27.64 -9.35 52.20
N THR A 36 26.30 -9.47 52.09
CA THR A 36 25.41 -9.36 53.26
C THR A 36 23.96 -9.77 52.93
N THR A 37 23.36 -10.40 53.93
CA THR A 37 22.07 -11.09 54.03
C THR A 37 20.82 -10.20 54.00
N SER A 38 19.70 -10.68 53.43
CA SER A 38 18.46 -10.92 54.20
C SER A 38 17.31 -11.49 53.34
N SER A 39 16.53 -12.32 54.00
CA SER A 39 15.50 -13.27 53.55
C SER A 39 14.23 -12.65 52.98
N SER A 40 13.63 -13.30 51.97
CA SER A 40 12.18 -13.22 51.74
C SER A 40 11.55 -14.63 51.71
N THR A 41 10.45 -14.73 52.44
CA THR A 41 9.67 -15.89 52.85
C THR A 41 8.78 -16.45 51.72
N ALA A 42 8.83 -17.76 51.55
CA ALA A 42 7.91 -18.56 50.75
C ALA A 42 6.54 -18.76 51.44
N LEU A 43 5.46 -18.82 50.65
CA LEU A 43 4.14 -19.31 51.06
C LEU A 43 3.99 -20.82 50.73
N PRO A 44 3.24 -21.61 51.52
CA PRO A 44 3.43 -23.06 51.60
C PRO A 44 2.52 -23.86 50.64
N PHE A 45 3.10 -24.81 49.92
CA PHE A 45 2.38 -25.92 49.30
C PHE A 45 1.98 -26.96 50.35
N LYS A 46 0.69 -27.32 50.40
CA LYS A 46 0.17 -28.41 51.23
C LYS A 46 0.66 -29.77 50.71
N LYS A 47 1.13 -30.61 51.65
CA LYS A 47 1.60 -31.98 51.46
C LYS A 47 0.54 -32.90 50.85
N ALA A 48 0.92 -33.68 49.85
CA ALA A 48 0.33 -34.97 49.49
C ALA A 48 1.37 -36.09 49.68
N ASN A 49 0.89 -37.30 49.96
CA ASN A 49 1.57 -38.48 50.52
C ASN A 49 2.95 -38.87 49.93
N PRO A 50 3.86 -39.43 50.75
CA PRO A 50 5.12 -40.01 50.31
C PRO A 50 4.91 -41.47 49.92
N HIS A 51 5.10 -41.84 48.65
CA HIS A 51 5.61 -43.15 48.19
C HIS A 51 5.54 -43.22 46.66
N VAL A 52 6.38 -42.46 45.96
CA VAL A 52 6.85 -42.82 44.60
C VAL A 52 8.29 -42.33 44.49
N THR A 53 9.28 -43.21 44.69
CA THR A 53 10.69 -42.90 44.45
C THR A 53 10.96 -42.98 42.95
N PHE A 54 11.11 -41.81 42.32
CA PHE A 54 11.36 -41.59 40.88
C PHE A 54 12.73 -42.08 40.36
N GLU A 55 13.54 -42.75 41.18
CA GLU A 55 14.99 -42.87 40.94
C GLU A 55 15.45 -44.15 40.23
N GLN A 56 14.58 -45.11 39.91
CA GLN A 56 15.02 -46.42 39.39
C GLN A 56 14.75 -46.70 37.90
N SER A 57 14.22 -45.76 37.12
CA SER A 57 13.84 -46.00 35.70
C SER A 57 14.76 -45.36 34.65
N GLY A 58 15.85 -44.68 35.03
CA GLY A 58 16.66 -43.89 34.10
C GLY A 58 15.96 -42.62 33.56
N LEU A 59 14.72 -42.35 33.99
CA LEU A 59 13.96 -41.14 33.62
C LEU A 59 14.67 -39.85 34.06
N SER A 60 15.29 -39.82 35.24
CA SER A 60 15.96 -38.63 35.80
C SER A 60 17.10 -38.11 34.92
N ALA A 61 17.87 -39.02 34.29
CA ALA A 61 18.95 -38.65 33.37
C ALA A 61 18.45 -38.20 31.98
N TYR A 62 17.32 -38.75 31.52
CA TYR A 62 16.65 -38.34 30.27
C TYR A 62 16.00 -36.96 30.41
N LEU A 63 15.44 -36.66 31.60
CA LEU A 63 14.77 -35.40 31.93
C LEU A 63 15.73 -34.18 31.99
N SER A 64 17.04 -34.37 32.22
CA SER A 64 17.95 -33.26 32.55
C SER A 64 18.77 -32.70 31.39
N SER A 65 19.07 -33.46 30.33
CA SER A 65 20.00 -33.02 29.26
C SER A 65 19.32 -32.63 27.94
N ALA A 66 18.26 -33.35 27.53
CA ALA A 66 17.58 -33.10 26.25
C ALA A 66 16.29 -32.27 26.39
N LEU A 67 15.55 -32.44 27.50
CA LEU A 67 14.25 -31.81 27.71
C LEU A 67 14.35 -30.35 28.21
N GLN A 68 15.43 -29.98 28.91
CA GLN A 68 15.57 -28.65 29.49
C GLN A 68 15.63 -27.52 28.43
N PRO A 69 16.40 -27.63 27.33
CA PRO A 69 16.38 -26.63 26.27
C PRO A 69 15.00 -26.50 25.60
N ALA A 70 14.27 -27.61 25.45
CA ALA A 70 12.95 -27.67 24.85
C ALA A 70 11.87 -27.00 25.72
N ILE A 71 11.87 -27.26 27.04
CA ILE A 71 10.95 -26.61 27.99
C ILE A 71 11.25 -25.11 28.08
N VAL A 72 12.53 -24.74 28.17
CA VAL A 72 12.94 -23.33 28.20
C VAL A 72 12.49 -22.61 26.94
N ASP A 73 12.55 -23.29 25.79
CA ASP A 73 12.05 -22.77 24.52
C ASP A 73 10.54 -22.52 24.54
N GLY A 74 9.74 -23.54 24.88
CA GLY A 74 8.28 -23.40 24.93
C GLY A 74 7.79 -22.29 25.86
N ILE A 75 8.50 -22.04 26.98
CA ILE A 75 8.20 -20.92 27.89
C ILE A 75 8.64 -19.57 27.31
N ARG A 76 9.81 -19.51 26.66
CA ARG A 76 10.39 -18.26 26.13
C ARG A 76 9.75 -17.82 24.82
N HIS A 77 9.30 -18.74 23.99
CA HIS A 77 8.78 -18.47 22.66
C HIS A 77 7.28 -18.82 22.57
N LYS A 78 6.48 -18.04 23.28
CA LYS A 78 5.02 -18.23 23.40
C LYS A 78 4.28 -18.19 22.05
N GLU A 79 4.82 -17.46 21.08
CA GLU A 79 4.23 -17.30 19.74
C GLU A 79 4.74 -18.36 18.73
N ALA A 80 5.86 -19.03 19.01
CA ALA A 80 6.50 -19.96 18.06
C ALA A 80 7.47 -20.93 18.77
N ILE A 81 7.02 -22.17 19.01
CA ILE A 81 7.86 -23.23 19.60
C ILE A 81 8.85 -23.75 18.56
N ASP A 82 10.13 -23.93 18.94
CA ASP A 82 11.17 -24.55 18.11
C ASP A 82 11.05 -26.08 18.14
N ASP A 83 10.36 -26.64 17.15
CA ASP A 83 10.12 -28.08 16.99
C ASP A 83 11.41 -28.91 16.87
N ARG A 84 12.52 -28.31 16.45
CA ARG A 84 13.83 -28.98 16.38
C ARG A 84 14.39 -29.35 17.75
N LYS A 85 13.83 -28.80 18.83
CA LYS A 85 14.16 -29.18 20.21
C LYS A 85 13.34 -30.37 20.72
N LEU A 86 12.46 -30.94 19.89
CA LEU A 86 11.73 -32.18 20.14
C LEU A 86 10.89 -32.16 21.42
N LEU A 87 10.30 -31.01 21.77
CA LEU A 87 9.53 -30.85 23.02
C LEU A 87 8.36 -31.83 23.08
N LEU A 88 7.63 -31.98 21.97
CA LEU A 88 6.49 -32.89 21.87
C LEU A 88 6.92 -34.34 22.02
N GLU A 89 7.98 -34.76 21.34
CA GLU A 89 8.50 -36.12 21.35
C GLU A 89 9.05 -36.49 22.74
N HIS A 90 9.74 -35.57 23.40
CA HIS A 90 10.20 -35.77 24.77
C HIS A 90 9.02 -35.86 25.75
N GLY A 91 7.99 -35.03 25.57
CA GLY A 91 6.75 -35.07 26.36
C GLY A 91 5.98 -36.39 26.20
N LEU A 92 5.78 -36.84 24.97
CA LEU A 92 5.11 -38.11 24.65
C LEU A 92 5.94 -39.32 25.14
N SER A 93 7.25 -39.28 24.97
CA SER A 93 8.16 -40.32 25.48
C SER A 93 8.10 -40.43 27.00
N LEU A 94 8.00 -39.29 27.71
CA LEU A 94 7.81 -39.26 29.16
C LEU A 94 6.46 -39.87 29.54
N LEU A 95 5.37 -39.42 28.90
CA LEU A 95 4.02 -39.91 29.16
C LEU A 95 3.91 -41.43 28.95
N SER A 96 4.54 -41.96 27.90
CA SER A 96 4.54 -43.40 27.60
C SER A 96 5.18 -44.28 28.68
N LYS A 97 6.04 -43.70 29.53
CA LYS A 97 6.77 -44.39 30.59
C LYS A 97 6.19 -44.14 31.98
N PHE A 98 5.12 -43.35 32.10
CA PHE A 98 4.48 -43.05 33.38
C PHE A 98 3.60 -44.22 33.85
N PRO A 99 3.62 -44.59 35.13
CA PRO A 99 2.76 -45.65 35.65
C PRO A 99 1.27 -45.24 35.60
N PRO A 100 0.33 -46.18 35.39
CA PRO A 100 -1.10 -45.89 35.38
C PRO A 100 -1.59 -45.26 36.69
N GLY A 101 -2.38 -44.18 36.61
CA GLY A 101 -2.95 -43.47 37.77
C GLY A 101 -3.51 -42.10 37.40
N GLU A 102 -4.10 -41.38 38.36
CA GLU A 102 -4.78 -40.08 38.12
C GLU A 102 -3.86 -39.01 37.49
N VAL A 103 -2.59 -38.95 37.90
CA VAL A 103 -1.62 -37.98 37.36
C VAL A 103 -1.28 -38.28 35.90
N ALA A 104 -1.08 -39.56 35.56
CA ALA A 104 -0.82 -39.99 34.20
C ALA A 104 -2.03 -39.72 33.30
N GLN A 105 -3.24 -40.01 33.80
CA GLN A 105 -4.49 -39.71 33.09
C GLN A 105 -4.64 -38.21 32.84
N LYS A 106 -4.43 -37.37 33.85
CA LYS A 106 -4.53 -35.91 33.70
C LYS A 106 -3.51 -35.38 32.68
N LEU A 107 -2.26 -35.83 32.75
CA LEU A 107 -1.22 -35.41 31.80
C LEU A 107 -1.55 -35.86 30.38
N GLN A 108 -2.08 -37.07 30.22
CA GLN A 108 -2.59 -37.57 28.94
C GLN A 108 -3.75 -36.71 28.42
N ASP A 109 -4.73 -36.40 29.26
CA ASP A 109 -5.87 -35.56 28.90
C ASP A 109 -5.43 -34.15 28.48
N ASP A 110 -4.44 -33.57 29.17
CA ASP A 110 -3.89 -32.25 28.85
C ASP A 110 -3.10 -32.26 27.52
N VAL A 111 -2.32 -33.32 27.25
CA VAL A 111 -1.66 -33.51 25.94
C VAL A 111 -2.69 -33.70 24.82
N ILE A 112 -3.75 -34.48 25.05
CA ILE A 112 -4.83 -34.67 24.08
C ILE A 112 -5.53 -33.33 23.82
N LYS A 113 -5.86 -32.55 24.84
CA LYS A 113 -6.47 -31.22 24.67
C LYS A 113 -5.57 -30.27 23.89
N LEU A 114 -4.27 -30.27 24.17
CA LEU A 114 -3.29 -29.46 23.43
C LEU A 114 -3.33 -29.82 21.94
N LEU A 115 -3.13 -31.11 21.62
CA LEU A 115 -3.11 -31.59 20.23
C LEU A 115 -4.46 -31.45 19.53
N TYR A 116 -5.57 -31.56 20.25
CA TYR A 116 -6.91 -31.35 19.72
C TYR A 116 -7.15 -29.86 19.41
N ASN A 117 -6.67 -28.95 20.27
CA ASN A 117 -6.83 -27.51 20.09
C ASN A 117 -5.81 -26.89 19.11
N ASP A 118 -4.80 -27.65 18.64
CA ASP A 118 -3.92 -27.24 17.55
C ASP A 118 -4.67 -27.08 16.22
N LEU A 119 -5.83 -27.74 16.08
CA LEU A 119 -6.71 -27.64 14.91
C LEU A 119 -8.00 -26.89 15.27
N SER A 120 -8.49 -26.07 14.33
CA SER A 120 -9.76 -25.38 14.50
C SER A 120 -10.93 -26.34 14.38
N HIS A 121 -11.83 -26.34 15.38
CA HIS A 121 -13.07 -27.12 15.37
C HIS A 121 -14.29 -26.21 15.59
N PRO A 122 -15.17 -26.00 14.58
CA PRO A 122 -15.07 -26.45 13.18
C PRO A 122 -13.96 -25.73 12.40
N PRO A 123 -13.64 -26.18 11.16
CA PRO A 123 -12.66 -25.51 10.30
C PRO A 123 -12.98 -24.02 10.10
N ALA A 124 -11.94 -23.18 10.16
CA ALA A 124 -12.08 -21.73 10.01
C ALA A 124 -12.44 -21.26 8.60
N THR A 125 -12.08 -22.03 7.57
CA THR A 125 -12.40 -21.77 6.15
C THR A 125 -12.63 -23.08 5.38
N LEU A 126 -13.21 -22.98 4.17
CA LEU A 126 -13.45 -24.07 3.23
C LEU A 126 -12.92 -23.70 1.84
N ILE A 127 -12.55 -24.71 1.05
CA ILE A 127 -12.01 -24.51 -0.30
C ILE A 127 -13.14 -24.46 -1.35
N GLY A 128 -12.95 -23.62 -2.36
CA GLY A 128 -13.80 -23.53 -3.56
C GLY A 128 -14.45 -22.16 -3.74
N ASN A 129 -14.85 -21.83 -4.97
CA ASN A 129 -15.35 -20.50 -5.34
C ASN A 129 -16.51 -20.01 -4.45
N LYS A 130 -17.35 -20.92 -3.98
CA LYS A 130 -18.46 -20.63 -3.06
C LYS A 130 -17.99 -19.96 -1.75
N TYR A 131 -16.80 -20.31 -1.25
CA TYR A 131 -16.27 -19.82 0.02
C TYR A 131 -15.13 -18.81 -0.16
N ALA A 132 -14.50 -18.80 -1.34
CA ALA A 132 -13.43 -17.86 -1.67
C ALA A 132 -13.92 -16.40 -1.73
N TRP A 133 -15.20 -16.16 -2.00
CA TRP A 133 -15.76 -14.83 -2.28
C TRP A 133 -16.96 -14.48 -1.40
N ARG A 134 -17.10 -13.18 -1.11
CA ARG A 134 -18.28 -12.62 -0.45
C ARG A 134 -19.51 -12.85 -1.32
N SER A 135 -20.56 -13.45 -0.75
CA SER A 135 -21.89 -13.48 -1.37
C SER A 135 -22.45 -12.05 -1.53
N ALA A 136 -23.46 -11.88 -2.38
CA ALA A 136 -24.04 -10.57 -2.64
C ALA A 136 -24.82 -10.01 -1.43
N ASP A 137 -25.35 -10.88 -0.57
CA ASP A 137 -26.12 -10.55 0.64
C ASP A 137 -25.29 -10.66 1.93
N GLY A 138 -24.01 -11.00 1.84
CA GLY A 138 -23.13 -11.19 3.00
C GLY A 138 -23.29 -12.53 3.72
N SER A 139 -24.20 -13.41 3.28
CA SER A 139 -24.34 -14.77 3.80
C SER A 139 -23.06 -15.61 3.67
N GLY A 140 -22.91 -16.60 4.55
CA GLY A 140 -21.81 -17.55 4.51
C GLY A 140 -20.46 -16.94 4.88
N ASN A 141 -20.41 -15.77 5.54
CA ASN A 141 -19.19 -15.24 6.15
C ASN A 141 -18.77 -16.12 7.34
N ASN A 142 -19.68 -16.36 8.28
CA ASN A 142 -19.53 -17.44 9.25
C ASN A 142 -19.97 -18.77 8.61
N ILE A 143 -19.11 -19.80 8.71
CA ILE A 143 -19.37 -21.12 8.10
C ILE A 143 -20.30 -21.98 8.95
N GLY A 144 -20.23 -21.82 10.28
CA GLY A 144 -21.10 -22.52 11.23
C GLY A 144 -22.50 -21.93 11.29
N ASP A 145 -22.64 -20.63 11.03
CA ASP A 145 -23.92 -19.91 10.94
C ASP A 145 -23.97 -19.04 9.67
N PRO A 146 -24.38 -19.61 8.52
CA PRO A 146 -24.37 -18.90 7.24
C PRO A 146 -25.29 -17.68 7.15
N ASP A 147 -26.33 -17.55 7.99
CA ASP A 147 -27.24 -16.39 7.96
C ASP A 147 -26.80 -15.26 8.93
N LEU A 148 -25.77 -15.50 9.74
CA LEU A 148 -25.22 -14.48 10.65
C LEU A 148 -24.73 -13.25 9.87
N GLY A 149 -25.31 -12.09 10.16
CA GLY A 149 -24.94 -10.82 9.54
C GLY A 149 -25.38 -10.66 8.08
N LYS A 150 -26.18 -11.58 7.56
CA LYS A 150 -26.74 -11.49 6.20
C LYS A 150 -27.71 -10.31 6.08
N ALA A 151 -27.77 -9.73 4.89
CA ALA A 151 -28.74 -8.71 4.51
C ALA A 151 -30.19 -9.24 4.59
N GLY A 152 -31.11 -8.41 5.07
CA GLY A 152 -32.51 -8.77 5.30
C GLY A 152 -32.76 -9.46 6.65
N SER A 153 -31.74 -9.59 7.51
CA SER A 153 -31.87 -10.13 8.87
C SER A 153 -32.29 -9.06 9.88
N THR A 154 -32.86 -9.50 11.00
CA THR A 154 -33.24 -8.61 12.12
C THR A 154 -31.99 -8.02 12.80
N TYR A 155 -32.09 -6.79 13.29
CA TYR A 155 -31.07 -6.20 14.15
C TYR A 155 -30.87 -7.02 15.44
N ALA A 156 -29.62 -7.14 15.87
CA ALA A 156 -29.31 -7.70 17.18
C ALA A 156 -29.65 -6.72 18.31
N ARG A 157 -29.65 -7.24 19.55
CA ARG A 157 -29.67 -6.44 20.77
C ARG A 157 -28.50 -6.87 21.65
N SER A 158 -27.70 -5.90 22.07
CA SER A 158 -26.53 -6.16 22.90
C SER A 158 -26.81 -5.98 24.39
N VAL A 159 -27.75 -5.10 24.75
CA VAL A 159 -27.93 -4.65 26.14
C VAL A 159 -29.36 -4.87 26.62
N GLN A 160 -29.48 -5.46 27.81
CA GLN A 160 -30.75 -5.59 28.51
C GLN A 160 -31.16 -4.23 29.12
N GLN A 161 -32.39 -3.81 28.86
CA GLN A 161 -33.01 -2.69 29.57
C GLN A 161 -33.27 -3.10 31.02
N SER A 162 -32.70 -2.36 31.99
CA SER A 162 -32.85 -2.69 33.41
C SER A 162 -33.89 -1.83 34.14
N HIS A 163 -34.24 -0.66 33.58
CA HIS A 163 -35.21 0.27 34.16
C HIS A 163 -36.52 0.29 33.36
N PRO A 164 -37.69 0.18 34.02
CA PRO A 164 -38.97 0.31 33.35
C PRO A 164 -39.20 1.78 32.96
N LEU A 165 -39.16 2.08 31.66
CA LEU A 165 -39.50 3.39 31.11
C LEU A 165 -40.87 3.29 30.46
N SER A 166 -41.93 3.71 31.14
CA SER A 166 -43.25 3.75 30.50
C SER A 166 -43.22 4.77 29.36
N PRO A 167 -43.69 4.43 28.14
CA PRO A 167 -43.80 5.39 27.05
C PRO A 167 -44.62 6.64 27.39
N SER A 168 -45.57 6.53 28.34
CA SER A 168 -46.39 7.65 28.82
C SER A 168 -45.63 8.63 29.72
N GLU A 169 -44.50 8.23 30.28
CA GLU A 169 -43.68 9.02 31.19
C GLU A 169 -42.48 9.66 30.49
N LEU A 170 -42.19 9.24 29.26
CA LEU A 170 -41.09 9.78 28.48
C LEU A 170 -41.44 11.16 27.90
N PRO A 171 -40.49 12.10 27.88
CA PRO A 171 -40.71 13.43 27.31
C PRO A 171 -40.99 13.35 25.80
N ASP A 172 -41.70 14.34 25.27
CA ASP A 172 -41.95 14.44 23.82
C ASP A 172 -40.62 14.55 23.04
N PRO A 173 -40.41 13.76 21.97
CA PRO A 173 -39.16 13.81 21.19
C PRO A 173 -38.88 15.18 20.57
N GLY A 174 -39.92 15.92 20.17
CA GLY A 174 -39.76 17.28 19.63
C GLY A 174 -39.28 18.25 20.71
N LEU A 175 -39.87 18.18 21.91
CA LEU A 175 -39.42 18.95 23.06
C LEU A 175 -37.97 18.61 23.45
N ILE A 176 -37.59 17.33 23.43
CA ILE A 176 -36.20 16.90 23.64
C ILE A 176 -35.29 17.59 22.62
N PHE A 177 -35.64 17.54 21.32
CA PHE A 177 -34.82 18.15 20.29
C PHE A 177 -34.65 19.65 20.53
N ASP A 178 -35.75 20.37 20.72
CA ASP A 178 -35.76 21.83 20.86
C ASP A 178 -35.02 22.28 22.14
N THR A 179 -34.94 21.44 23.17
CA THR A 179 -34.32 21.76 24.46
C THR A 179 -32.85 21.34 24.56
N LEU A 180 -32.50 20.14 24.06
CA LEU A 180 -31.20 19.50 24.29
C LEU A 180 -30.34 19.33 23.03
N LEU A 181 -30.93 19.28 21.83
CA LEU A 181 -30.20 18.88 20.61
C LEU A 181 -30.06 20.00 19.58
N LYS A 182 -31.06 20.88 19.45
CA LYS A 182 -31.11 21.96 18.45
C LYS A 182 -29.88 22.87 18.53
N ARG A 183 -29.22 23.08 17.39
CA ARG A 183 -27.98 23.87 17.26
C ARG A 183 -28.16 25.32 17.68
N GLU A 184 -27.41 25.75 18.69
CA GLU A 184 -27.24 27.17 19.05
C GLU A 184 -25.93 27.70 18.44
N GLY A 185 -25.99 28.05 17.16
CA GLY A 185 -24.82 28.52 16.40
C GLY A 185 -23.85 27.42 15.95
N PHE A 186 -23.10 27.68 14.89
CA PHE A 186 -22.10 26.73 14.40
C PHE A 186 -20.82 26.82 15.21
N GLN A 187 -20.31 25.66 15.65
CA GLN A 187 -19.00 25.54 16.28
C GLN A 187 -18.18 24.50 15.51
N SER A 188 -17.04 24.94 14.97
CA SER A 188 -16.12 24.06 14.24
C SER A 188 -15.57 22.96 15.13
N HIS A 189 -15.30 21.81 14.54
CA HIS A 189 -14.73 20.65 15.20
C HIS A 189 -13.39 21.01 15.88
N PRO A 190 -13.20 20.74 17.18
CA PRO A 190 -12.08 21.30 17.94
C PRO A 190 -10.71 20.75 17.53
N SER A 191 -10.66 19.56 16.93
CA SER A 191 -9.42 18.98 16.38
C SER A 191 -9.15 19.32 14.92
N GLY A 192 -10.02 20.11 14.26
CA GLY A 192 -9.83 20.54 12.88
C GLY A 192 -10.29 19.56 11.80
N LEU A 193 -11.13 18.57 12.12
CA LEU A 193 -11.72 17.64 11.15
C LEU A 193 -12.54 18.38 10.07
N SER A 194 -12.41 17.91 8.83
CA SER A 194 -13.17 18.42 7.68
C SER A 194 -14.54 17.74 7.55
N SER A 195 -15.45 18.33 6.77
CA SER A 195 -16.74 17.70 6.44
C SER A 195 -16.56 16.37 5.68
N LEU A 196 -15.46 16.22 4.94
CA LEU A 196 -15.13 14.99 4.21
C LEU A 196 -14.89 13.80 5.15
N MET A 197 -14.44 14.02 6.40
CA MET A 197 -14.40 13.01 7.47
C MET A 197 -15.77 12.35 7.68
N PHE A 198 -16.82 13.17 7.75
CA PHE A 198 -18.18 12.71 7.99
C PHE A 198 -18.87 12.23 6.72
N SER A 199 -18.44 12.71 5.55
CA SER A 199 -18.81 12.10 4.27
C SER A 199 -18.26 10.67 4.15
N PHE A 200 -17.03 10.42 4.59
CA PHE A 200 -16.48 9.07 4.66
C PHE A 200 -17.14 8.22 5.76
N ALA A 201 -17.48 8.82 6.91
CA ALA A 201 -18.25 8.15 7.95
C ALA A 201 -19.60 7.62 7.41
N ALA A 202 -20.30 8.41 6.59
CA ALA A 202 -21.54 7.98 5.94
C ALA A 202 -21.35 6.71 5.10
N LEU A 203 -20.22 6.58 4.38
CA LEU A 203 -19.92 5.36 3.61
C LEU A 203 -19.75 4.13 4.51
N VAL A 204 -19.05 4.27 5.65
CA VAL A 204 -18.89 3.19 6.64
C VAL A 204 -20.25 2.80 7.22
N ILE A 205 -21.04 3.78 7.67
CA ILE A 205 -22.36 3.57 8.27
C ILE A 205 -23.32 2.88 7.29
N HIS A 206 -23.40 3.37 6.05
CA HIS A 206 -24.30 2.79 5.04
C HIS A 206 -23.84 1.42 4.53
N SER A 207 -22.60 1.00 4.83
CA SER A 207 -22.17 -0.37 4.55
C SER A 207 -22.78 -1.39 5.50
N VAL A 208 -23.07 -1.00 6.75
CA VAL A 208 -23.53 -1.91 7.79
C VAL A 208 -24.95 -1.61 8.29
N PHE A 209 -25.54 -0.46 7.93
CA PHE A 209 -26.88 -0.05 8.32
C PHE A 209 -27.76 0.38 7.13
N ARG A 210 -28.86 -0.33 6.95
CA ARG A 210 -29.98 0.00 6.06
C ARG A 210 -31.29 -0.49 6.68
N THR A 211 -31.85 0.29 7.61
CA THR A 211 -33.14 -0.04 8.23
C THR A 211 -34.26 -0.06 7.19
N SER A 212 -35.06 -1.12 7.15
CA SER A 212 -36.18 -1.21 6.22
C SER A 212 -37.29 -0.23 6.59
N HIS A 213 -37.92 0.37 5.58
CA HIS A 213 -39.09 1.23 5.76
C HIS A 213 -40.40 0.44 5.89
N ASN A 214 -40.39 -0.87 5.55
CA ASN A 214 -41.55 -1.75 5.70
C ASN A 214 -41.59 -2.40 7.08
N ASP A 215 -40.45 -2.95 7.51
CA ASP A 215 -40.26 -3.49 8.86
C ASP A 215 -38.96 -2.93 9.45
N VAL A 216 -39.11 -1.95 10.33
CA VAL A 216 -38.00 -1.25 10.97
C VAL A 216 -37.12 -2.16 11.82
N ASN A 217 -37.50 -3.40 12.11
CA ASN A 217 -36.63 -4.35 12.81
C ASN A 217 -35.58 -4.99 11.89
N ILE A 218 -35.71 -4.85 10.57
CA ILE A 218 -34.85 -5.49 9.57
C ILE A 218 -33.74 -4.55 9.12
N ASN A 219 -32.52 -5.09 9.04
CA ASN A 219 -31.39 -4.49 8.35
C ASN A 219 -31.32 -5.05 6.92
N GLU A 220 -31.66 -4.26 5.91
CA GLU A 220 -31.66 -4.68 4.50
C GLU A 220 -30.24 -4.81 3.92
N THR A 221 -29.20 -4.34 4.61
CA THR A 221 -27.80 -4.54 4.23
C THR A 221 -27.11 -5.56 5.15
N SER A 222 -25.97 -6.08 4.71
CA SER A 222 -25.17 -7.00 5.52
C SER A 222 -24.59 -6.28 6.74
N SER A 223 -24.21 -7.02 7.78
CA SER A 223 -23.53 -6.50 8.97
C SER A 223 -22.01 -6.48 8.82
N TYR A 224 -21.51 -6.37 7.59
CA TYR A 224 -20.09 -6.46 7.25
C TYR A 224 -19.60 -5.20 6.52
N CYS A 225 -18.33 -4.85 6.68
CA CYS A 225 -17.70 -3.74 5.94
C CYS A 225 -17.33 -4.18 4.51
N ASP A 226 -18.33 -4.51 3.69
CA ASP A 226 -18.20 -5.14 2.37
C ASP A 226 -18.44 -4.20 1.18
N LEU A 227 -18.45 -2.88 1.43
CA LEU A 227 -18.79 -1.85 0.44
C LEU A 227 -20.16 -2.10 -0.23
N ALA A 228 -21.15 -2.64 0.47
CA ALA A 228 -22.53 -2.77 -0.03
C ALA A 228 -23.09 -1.51 -0.72
N PRO A 229 -22.75 -0.25 -0.35
CA PRO A 229 -23.25 0.92 -1.06
C PRO A 229 -22.77 0.99 -2.51
N LEU A 230 -21.59 0.44 -2.81
CA LEU A 230 -21.08 0.30 -4.17
C LEU A 230 -21.69 -0.92 -4.88
N TYR A 231 -21.67 -2.08 -4.22
CA TYR A 231 -21.94 -3.38 -4.87
C TYR A 231 -23.37 -3.89 -4.76
N GLY A 232 -24.20 -3.29 -3.91
CA GLY A 232 -25.52 -3.80 -3.56
C GLY A 232 -25.50 -4.77 -2.39
N HIS A 233 -26.70 -5.07 -1.88
CA HIS A 233 -26.94 -5.92 -0.71
C HIS A 233 -27.65 -7.24 -1.06
N ASN A 234 -27.84 -7.52 -2.35
CA ASN A 234 -28.37 -8.79 -2.86
C ASN A 234 -27.92 -9.00 -4.32
N GLN A 235 -28.20 -10.18 -4.88
CA GLN A 235 -27.72 -10.53 -6.22
C GLN A 235 -28.33 -9.64 -7.33
N GLU A 236 -29.57 -9.20 -7.16
CA GLU A 236 -30.26 -8.34 -8.14
C GLU A 236 -29.59 -6.96 -8.23
N THR A 237 -29.41 -6.30 -7.09
CA THR A 237 -28.73 -5.00 -7.01
C THR A 237 -27.27 -5.10 -7.44
N GLN A 238 -26.58 -6.20 -7.13
CA GLN A 238 -25.23 -6.45 -7.62
C GLN A 238 -25.15 -6.64 -9.13
N ASN A 239 -26.14 -7.32 -9.73
CA ASN A 239 -26.19 -7.49 -11.18
C ASN A 239 -26.39 -6.15 -11.91
N ARG A 240 -27.18 -5.24 -11.32
CA ARG A 240 -27.49 -3.93 -11.90
C ARG A 240 -26.28 -3.01 -12.08
N VAL A 241 -25.24 -3.17 -11.27
CA VAL A 241 -24.03 -2.31 -11.35
C VAL A 241 -22.95 -2.88 -12.27
N ARG A 242 -23.11 -4.11 -12.78
CA ARG A 242 -22.09 -4.86 -13.53
C ARG A 242 -22.31 -4.80 -15.04
N ARG A 243 -21.22 -4.69 -15.81
CA ARG A 243 -21.23 -4.72 -17.28
C ARG A 243 -21.36 -6.13 -17.87
N LYS A 244 -20.83 -7.14 -17.18
CA LYS A 244 -20.86 -8.57 -17.58
C LYS A 244 -20.23 -8.86 -18.96
N GLU A 245 -19.12 -8.22 -19.26
CA GLU A 245 -18.41 -8.31 -20.54
C GLU A 245 -17.18 -9.23 -20.52
N GLY A 246 -17.03 -10.07 -19.49
CA GLY A 246 -15.88 -10.99 -19.36
C GLY A 246 -14.65 -10.37 -18.72
N LEU A 247 -14.75 -9.14 -18.19
CA LEU A 247 -13.68 -8.41 -17.52
C LEU A 247 -13.99 -8.08 -16.05
N GLY A 248 -15.18 -8.47 -15.57
CA GLY A 248 -15.58 -8.25 -14.18
C GLY A 248 -15.79 -6.78 -13.82
N LEU A 249 -16.12 -5.92 -14.80
CA LEU A 249 -16.20 -4.47 -14.63
C LEU A 249 -17.58 -4.01 -14.12
N LEU A 250 -17.57 -2.92 -13.36
CA LEU A 250 -18.74 -2.10 -13.05
C LEU A 250 -19.01 -1.08 -14.16
N HIS A 251 -20.26 -0.64 -14.26
CA HIS A 251 -20.60 0.56 -15.05
C HIS A 251 -19.81 1.77 -14.52
N PRO A 252 -19.30 2.66 -15.40
CA PRO A 252 -18.50 3.79 -14.96
C PRO A 252 -19.27 4.74 -14.06
N ASP A 253 -18.67 5.12 -12.92
CA ASP A 253 -19.20 6.10 -11.97
C ASP A 253 -20.65 5.82 -11.52
N VAL A 254 -20.93 4.54 -11.26
CA VAL A 254 -22.21 4.00 -10.78
C VAL A 254 -22.03 3.31 -9.42
N PHE A 255 -23.06 3.32 -8.59
CA PHE A 255 -23.12 2.60 -7.32
C PHE A 255 -24.54 2.08 -7.07
N ALA A 256 -24.74 1.23 -6.08
CA ALA A 256 -26.02 0.56 -5.84
C ALA A 256 -26.95 1.32 -4.87
N GLU A 257 -26.38 2.06 -3.91
CA GLU A 257 -27.15 2.73 -2.85
C GLU A 257 -27.68 4.09 -3.30
N ASP A 258 -28.97 4.10 -3.63
CA ASP A 258 -29.74 5.25 -4.10
C ASP A 258 -29.97 6.34 -3.04
N ARG A 259 -30.14 5.97 -1.75
CA ARG A 259 -30.45 6.95 -0.68
C ARG A 259 -29.33 7.96 -0.47
N LEU A 260 -28.09 7.64 -0.85
CA LEU A 260 -26.95 8.54 -0.73
C LEU A 260 -27.05 9.77 -1.65
N LEU A 261 -27.93 9.74 -2.67
CA LEU A 261 -28.25 10.91 -3.49
C LEU A 261 -29.01 12.01 -2.72
N LEU A 262 -29.53 11.68 -1.53
CA LEU A 262 -30.15 12.62 -0.60
C LEU A 262 -29.15 13.16 0.44
N LEU A 263 -27.89 12.76 0.38
CA LEU A 263 -26.81 13.27 1.22
C LEU A 263 -25.91 14.25 0.43
N PRO A 264 -25.07 15.05 1.13
CA PRO A 264 -24.12 15.93 0.47
C PRO A 264 -23.28 15.21 -0.60
N PRO A 265 -23.05 15.82 -1.78
CA PRO A 265 -22.48 15.16 -2.95
C PRO A 265 -21.14 14.44 -2.74
N ALA A 266 -20.30 14.91 -1.80
CA ALA A 266 -19.00 14.33 -1.52
C ALA A 266 -19.07 12.84 -1.13
N VAL A 267 -20.16 12.40 -0.51
CA VAL A 267 -20.39 10.98 -0.16
C VAL A 267 -20.45 10.12 -1.43
N CYS A 268 -21.21 10.57 -2.44
CA CYS A 268 -21.33 9.87 -3.71
C CYS A 268 -20.03 9.91 -4.51
N VAL A 269 -19.26 11.00 -4.43
CA VAL A 269 -17.95 11.10 -5.11
C VAL A 269 -16.97 10.06 -4.57
N LEU A 270 -16.93 9.81 -3.25
CA LEU A 270 -16.11 8.75 -2.67
C LEU A 270 -16.46 7.37 -3.25
N LEU A 271 -17.76 7.08 -3.44
CA LEU A 271 -18.21 5.84 -4.10
C LEU A 271 -17.79 5.76 -5.56
N VAL A 272 -17.83 6.87 -6.30
CA VAL A 272 -17.29 6.95 -7.66
C VAL A 272 -15.81 6.59 -7.67
N LEU A 273 -15.01 7.04 -6.69
CA LEU A 273 -13.59 6.67 -6.63
C LEU A 273 -13.40 5.17 -6.35
N PHE A 274 -14.19 4.58 -5.45
CA PHE A 274 -14.15 3.12 -5.24
C PHE A 274 -14.64 2.33 -6.45
N ASN A 275 -15.59 2.84 -7.24
CA ASN A 275 -15.99 2.27 -8.53
C ASN A 275 -14.82 2.27 -9.51
N ARG A 276 -14.16 3.42 -9.70
CA ARG A 276 -12.99 3.55 -10.57
C ARG A 276 -11.84 2.63 -10.12
N ASN A 277 -11.61 2.51 -8.81
CA ASN A 277 -10.62 1.60 -8.26
C ASN A 277 -10.97 0.13 -8.52
N HIS A 278 -12.24 -0.28 -8.40
CA HIS A 278 -12.67 -1.64 -8.78
C HIS A 278 -12.34 -1.93 -10.25
N ASN A 279 -12.71 -1.02 -11.16
CA ASN A 279 -12.46 -1.18 -12.58
C ASN A 279 -10.96 -1.20 -12.92
N TYR A 280 -10.15 -0.42 -12.22
CA TYR A 280 -8.69 -0.49 -12.30
C TYR A 280 -8.16 -1.86 -11.84
N ILE A 281 -8.61 -2.35 -10.68
CA ILE A 281 -8.19 -3.63 -10.10
C ILE A 281 -8.54 -4.78 -11.04
N ALA A 282 -9.78 -4.85 -11.53
CA ALA A 282 -10.24 -5.92 -12.40
C ALA A 282 -9.40 -6.01 -13.69
N LYS A 283 -9.15 -4.86 -14.34
CA LYS A 283 -8.25 -4.77 -15.50
C LYS A 283 -6.83 -5.19 -15.16
N LYS A 284 -6.29 -4.77 -14.01
CA LYS A 284 -4.92 -5.13 -13.62
C LYS A 284 -4.77 -6.62 -13.34
N ILE A 285 -5.75 -7.26 -12.70
CA ILE A 285 -5.78 -8.71 -12.48
C ILE A 285 -5.82 -9.45 -13.82
N PHE A 286 -6.62 -8.95 -14.77
CA PHE A 286 -6.68 -9.48 -16.13
C PHE A 286 -5.35 -9.32 -16.88
N ASP A 287 -4.73 -8.14 -16.82
CA ASP A 287 -3.45 -7.86 -17.49
C ASP A 287 -2.31 -8.73 -16.94
N ILE A 288 -2.22 -8.85 -15.61
CA ILE A 288 -1.20 -9.67 -14.93
C ILE A 288 -1.40 -11.15 -15.25
N ASN A 289 -2.66 -11.62 -15.18
CA ASN A 289 -3.05 -13.01 -15.42
C ASN A 289 -2.08 -14.01 -14.77
N GLU A 290 -1.81 -13.86 -13.47
CA GLU A 290 -0.74 -14.60 -12.76
C GLU A 290 -0.91 -16.13 -12.85
N ARG A 291 -2.15 -16.60 -12.99
CA ARG A 291 -2.51 -18.02 -13.10
C ARG A 291 -2.73 -18.49 -14.53
N LYS A 292 -2.56 -17.61 -15.53
CA LYS A 292 -2.76 -17.90 -16.96
C LYS A 292 -4.13 -18.52 -17.27
N LYS A 293 -5.17 -18.07 -16.55
CA LYS A 293 -6.55 -18.57 -16.69
C LYS A 293 -7.42 -17.68 -17.56
N TYR A 294 -7.10 -16.39 -17.65
CA TYR A 294 -7.92 -15.43 -18.40
C TYR A 294 -7.55 -15.40 -19.88
N GLN A 295 -8.56 -15.20 -20.72
CA GLN A 295 -8.43 -15.06 -22.16
C GLN A 295 -9.17 -13.82 -22.66
N ASP A 296 -8.82 -13.39 -23.87
CA ASP A 296 -9.53 -12.33 -24.58
C ASP A 296 -11.05 -12.63 -24.61
N PRO A 297 -11.90 -11.76 -24.03
CA PRO A 297 -13.35 -11.96 -23.99
C PRO A 297 -13.98 -12.25 -25.35
N SER A 298 -13.43 -11.69 -26.43
CA SER A 298 -13.95 -11.90 -27.79
C SER A 298 -13.80 -13.34 -28.31
N LYS A 299 -12.99 -14.16 -27.65
CA LYS A 299 -12.69 -15.55 -28.03
C LYS A 299 -13.41 -16.58 -27.16
N LEU A 300 -14.20 -16.14 -26.17
CA LEU A 300 -14.85 -17.02 -25.21
C LEU A 300 -16.28 -17.39 -25.66
N SER A 301 -16.73 -18.58 -25.26
CA SER A 301 -18.16 -18.91 -25.30
C SER A 301 -18.91 -18.11 -24.23
N GLU A 302 -20.22 -17.95 -24.38
CA GLU A 302 -21.05 -17.20 -23.42
C GLU A 302 -20.89 -17.71 -21.97
N ALA A 303 -20.86 -19.03 -21.77
CA ALA A 303 -20.66 -19.63 -20.45
C ALA A 303 -19.26 -19.35 -19.88
N ALA A 304 -18.22 -19.43 -20.71
CA ALA A 304 -16.85 -19.13 -20.29
C ALA A 304 -16.64 -17.64 -20.02
N LEU A 305 -17.28 -16.78 -20.82
CA LEU A 305 -17.31 -15.32 -20.65
C LEU A 305 -17.94 -14.97 -19.30
N ALA A 306 -19.10 -15.54 -18.99
CA ALA A 306 -19.79 -15.30 -17.72
C ALA A 306 -18.97 -15.81 -16.51
N ALA A 307 -18.35 -16.98 -16.62
CA ALA A 307 -17.49 -17.53 -15.55
C ALA A 307 -16.25 -16.67 -15.31
N GLN A 308 -15.59 -16.20 -16.38
CA GLN A 308 -14.45 -15.30 -16.29
C GLN A 308 -14.86 -13.95 -15.69
N ASP A 309 -15.99 -13.39 -16.12
CA ASP A 309 -16.52 -12.13 -15.57
C ASP A 309 -16.77 -12.24 -14.07
N GLU A 310 -17.42 -13.33 -13.64
CA GLU A 310 -17.72 -13.58 -12.23
C GLU A 310 -16.46 -13.68 -11.39
N GLU A 311 -15.47 -14.46 -11.85
CA GLU A 311 -14.22 -14.63 -11.11
C GLU A 311 -13.43 -13.31 -11.02
N LEU A 312 -13.32 -12.54 -12.10
CA LEU A 312 -12.66 -11.23 -12.10
C LEU A 312 -13.39 -10.23 -11.20
N PHE A 313 -14.72 -10.17 -11.30
CA PHE A 313 -15.57 -9.29 -10.50
C PHE A 313 -15.41 -9.58 -9.00
N GLN A 314 -15.54 -10.84 -8.59
CA GLN A 314 -15.48 -11.20 -7.17
C GLN A 314 -14.07 -11.02 -6.60
N THR A 315 -13.04 -11.37 -7.36
CA THR A 315 -11.65 -11.13 -6.95
C THR A 315 -11.37 -9.63 -6.81
N ALA A 316 -11.80 -8.81 -7.77
CA ALA A 316 -11.66 -7.36 -7.70
C ALA A 316 -12.47 -6.74 -6.55
N ARG A 317 -13.67 -7.27 -6.27
CA ARG A 317 -14.50 -6.89 -5.12
C ARG A 317 -13.76 -7.13 -3.81
N LEU A 318 -13.13 -8.30 -3.62
CA LEU A 318 -12.35 -8.59 -2.42
C LEU A 318 -11.19 -7.63 -2.23
N VAL A 319 -10.40 -7.38 -3.28
CA VAL A 319 -9.26 -6.45 -3.22
C VAL A 319 -9.74 -5.03 -2.91
N ASN A 320 -10.85 -4.58 -3.51
CA ASN A 320 -11.39 -3.25 -3.27
C ASN A 320 -12.02 -3.10 -1.86
N CYS A 321 -12.60 -4.17 -1.30
CA CYS A 321 -12.98 -4.21 0.12
C CYS A 321 -11.75 -4.16 1.02
N GLY A 322 -10.65 -4.81 0.63
CA GLY A 322 -9.34 -4.67 1.28
C GLY A 322 -8.85 -3.22 1.28
N TRP A 323 -8.98 -2.51 0.16
CA TRP A 323 -8.70 -1.07 0.07
C TRP A 323 -9.56 -0.26 1.04
N PHE A 324 -10.87 -0.53 1.09
CA PHE A 324 -11.77 0.15 2.01
C PHE A 324 -11.39 -0.08 3.48
N GLY A 325 -11.11 -1.33 3.86
CA GLY A 325 -10.58 -1.67 5.18
C GLY A 325 -9.28 -0.92 5.49
N THR A 326 -8.34 -0.89 4.54
CA THR A 326 -7.07 -0.17 4.70
C THR A 326 -7.29 1.34 4.88
N VAL A 327 -8.20 1.98 4.14
CA VAL A 327 -8.55 3.40 4.35
C VAL A 327 -9.17 3.63 5.73
N ILE A 328 -10.04 2.73 6.19
CA ILE A 328 -10.62 2.80 7.54
C ILE A 328 -9.51 2.86 8.60
N PHE A 329 -8.51 1.98 8.53
CA PHE A 329 -7.47 1.91 9.56
C PHE A 329 -6.29 2.87 9.37
N SER A 330 -5.95 3.25 8.14
CA SER A 330 -4.85 4.19 7.85
C SER A 330 -5.25 5.64 8.04
N ASP A 331 -6.47 6.01 7.64
CA ASP A 331 -6.90 7.40 7.55
C ASP A 331 -7.99 7.72 8.57
N TYR A 332 -9.11 6.99 8.52
CA TYR A 332 -10.31 7.31 9.29
C TYR A 332 -10.12 7.10 10.80
N VAL A 333 -9.70 5.90 11.22
CA VAL A 333 -9.40 5.58 12.63
C VAL A 333 -8.21 6.40 13.13
N SER A 334 -7.21 6.67 12.29
CA SER A 334 -6.09 7.55 12.64
C SER A 334 -6.55 8.98 12.98
N CYS A 335 -7.54 9.51 12.24
CA CYS A 335 -8.17 10.78 12.57
C CYS A 335 -9.02 10.68 13.85
N ILE A 336 -9.74 9.57 14.07
CA ILE A 336 -10.51 9.33 15.30
C ILE A 336 -9.63 9.34 16.54
N LEU A 337 -8.46 8.71 16.48
CA LEU A 337 -7.48 8.64 17.56
C LEU A 337 -6.57 9.90 17.61
N GLY A 338 -6.65 10.78 16.61
CA GLY A 338 -5.85 12.00 16.54
C GLY A 338 -4.37 11.79 16.20
N LEU A 339 -4.00 10.61 15.67
CA LEU A 339 -2.64 10.21 15.35
C LEU A 339 -2.03 11.01 14.19
N VAL A 340 -2.87 11.44 13.25
CA VAL A 340 -2.46 12.30 12.13
C VAL A 340 -1.84 13.62 12.61
N ARG A 341 -2.34 14.18 13.73
CA ARG A 341 -1.82 15.41 14.35
C ARG A 341 -0.44 15.22 14.99
N GLN A 342 -0.07 13.98 15.24
CA GLN A 342 1.22 13.59 15.84
C GLN A 342 2.21 13.07 14.81
N GLY A 343 1.84 13.02 13.52
CA GLY A 343 2.66 12.43 12.48
C GLY A 343 2.88 10.92 12.63
N SER A 344 1.97 10.22 13.31
CA SER A 344 2.09 8.79 13.59
C SER A 344 1.34 7.95 12.55
N SER A 345 2.04 6.97 11.96
CA SER A 345 1.47 5.95 11.07
C SER A 345 1.04 4.68 11.82
N TRP A 346 1.07 4.69 13.15
CA TRP A 346 0.62 3.58 13.98
C TRP A 346 -0.89 3.36 13.80
N SER A 347 -1.32 2.10 13.80
CA SER A 347 -2.73 1.74 13.75
C SER A 347 -2.96 0.41 14.47
N LEU A 348 -4.18 0.19 14.93
CA LEU A 348 -4.61 -1.09 15.51
C LEU A 348 -4.59 -2.18 14.42
N ASN A 349 -4.21 -3.41 14.80
CA ASN A 349 -4.19 -4.57 13.90
C ASN A 349 -5.16 -5.67 14.37
N PRO A 350 -6.49 -5.52 14.16
CA PRO A 350 -7.48 -6.54 14.55
C PRO A 350 -7.39 -7.83 13.74
N PHE A 351 -6.65 -7.82 12.63
CA PHE A 351 -6.56 -8.91 11.66
C PHE A 351 -5.60 -10.03 12.08
N GLY A 352 -4.62 -9.69 12.91
CA GLY A 352 -3.55 -10.60 13.33
C GLY A 352 -4.04 -11.81 14.14
N GLU A 353 -3.23 -12.87 14.10
CA GLU A 353 -3.34 -14.01 15.01
C GLU A 353 -2.86 -13.58 16.40
N MET A 354 -3.56 -14.06 17.42
CA MET A 354 -3.19 -13.81 18.81
C MET A 354 -3.30 -15.14 19.55
N ARG A 355 -2.24 -15.52 20.26
CA ARG A 355 -2.24 -16.72 21.11
C ARG A 355 -2.42 -16.35 22.57
N ASN A 356 -3.23 -17.13 23.26
CA ASN A 356 -3.39 -17.09 24.70
C ASN A 356 -2.15 -17.69 25.39
N LEU A 357 -2.06 -17.55 26.71
CA LEU A 357 -0.94 -18.10 27.50
C LEU A 357 -0.82 -19.63 27.42
N ASP A 358 -1.92 -20.32 27.08
CA ASP A 358 -1.98 -21.77 26.87
C ASP A 358 -1.76 -22.17 25.40
N HIS A 359 -1.27 -21.24 24.56
CA HIS A 359 -1.08 -21.36 23.12
C HIS A 359 -2.35 -21.52 22.27
N SER A 360 -3.55 -21.54 22.88
CA SER A 360 -4.80 -21.52 22.13
C SER A 360 -4.97 -20.20 21.38
N GLU A 361 -5.62 -20.24 20.22
CA GLU A 361 -5.86 -19.02 19.42
C GLU A 361 -7.04 -18.22 19.98
N PHE A 362 -6.84 -16.91 20.15
CA PHE A 362 -7.95 -15.99 20.36
C PHE A 362 -8.71 -15.81 19.05
N GLU A 363 -10.01 -16.07 19.06
CA GLU A 363 -10.78 -16.25 17.84
C GLU A 363 -10.88 -15.02 16.93
N ARG A 364 -11.09 -15.28 15.64
CA ARG A 364 -11.36 -14.29 14.58
C ARG A 364 -12.20 -14.95 13.47
N GLY A 365 -12.85 -14.15 12.62
CA GLY A 365 -13.67 -14.66 11.51
C GLY A 365 -14.97 -15.34 11.94
N ARG A 366 -15.57 -14.90 13.06
CA ARG A 366 -16.79 -15.47 13.65
C ARG A 366 -18.10 -14.83 13.21
N GLY A 367 -18.05 -13.92 12.24
CA GLY A 367 -19.19 -13.13 11.78
C GLY A 367 -19.50 -11.94 12.70
N ASN A 368 -20.49 -11.16 12.30
CA ASN A 368 -21.00 -10.00 13.05
C ASN A 368 -22.51 -9.85 12.81
N SER A 369 -23.23 -9.27 13.78
CA SER A 369 -24.61 -8.82 13.60
C SER A 369 -24.78 -7.46 14.26
N CYS A 370 -25.08 -6.45 13.45
CA CYS A 370 -25.21 -5.08 13.96
C CYS A 370 -26.41 -4.97 14.91
N SER A 371 -26.21 -4.28 16.03
CA SER A 371 -27.26 -4.12 17.03
C SER A 371 -27.99 -2.78 16.93
N VAL A 372 -29.18 -2.69 17.51
CA VAL A 372 -29.95 -1.44 17.60
C VAL A 372 -29.20 -0.36 18.39
N GLU A 373 -28.41 -0.72 19.40
CA GLU A 373 -27.57 0.21 20.16
C GLU A 373 -26.45 0.80 19.28
N PHE A 374 -25.82 -0.03 18.44
CA PHE A 374 -24.81 0.47 17.49
C PHE A 374 -25.44 1.30 16.37
N ASN A 375 -26.66 0.98 15.91
CA ASN A 375 -27.39 1.86 14.98
C ASN A 375 -27.59 3.27 15.57
N CYS A 376 -27.94 3.34 16.86
CA CYS A 376 -28.08 4.60 17.59
C CYS A 376 -26.75 5.34 17.74
N LEU A 377 -25.67 4.61 18.03
CA LEU A 377 -24.33 5.15 18.25
C LEU A 377 -23.80 5.99 17.08
N TYR A 378 -24.14 5.63 15.84
CA TYR A 378 -23.63 6.25 14.62
C TYR A 378 -24.42 7.47 14.11
N ARG A 379 -25.36 8.00 14.89
CA ARG A 379 -26.22 9.14 14.49
C ARG A 379 -25.56 10.50 14.73
N TRP A 380 -24.44 10.77 14.06
CA TRP A 380 -23.58 11.94 14.35
C TRP A 380 -24.03 13.24 13.68
N HIS A 381 -25.32 13.57 13.66
CA HIS A 381 -25.82 14.74 12.91
C HIS A 381 -25.34 16.10 13.45
N ALA A 382 -24.85 16.16 14.69
CA ALA A 382 -24.22 17.37 15.25
C ALA A 382 -23.01 17.85 14.42
N THR A 383 -22.33 16.92 13.73
CA THR A 383 -21.08 17.21 13.02
C THR A 383 -21.27 17.71 11.59
N THR A 384 -22.52 17.83 11.12
CA THR A 384 -22.84 18.43 9.81
C THR A 384 -22.24 19.84 9.71
N SER A 385 -21.46 20.08 8.66
CA SER A 385 -20.85 21.39 8.40
C SER A 385 -21.92 22.45 8.11
N LYS A 386 -21.53 23.73 8.13
CA LYS A 386 -22.45 24.82 7.77
C LYS A 386 -22.91 24.70 6.32
N GLU A 387 -22.00 24.30 5.43
CA GLU A 387 -22.25 24.15 4.00
C GLU A 387 -23.16 22.96 3.71
N ASP A 388 -22.97 21.83 4.40
CA ASP A 388 -23.84 20.66 4.27
C ASP A 388 -25.24 20.91 4.86
N GLU A 389 -25.34 21.71 5.94
CA GLU A 389 -26.62 22.16 6.48
C GLU A 389 -27.38 23.00 5.44
N LEU A 390 -26.71 23.97 4.81
CA LEU A 390 -27.31 24.79 3.74
C LEU A 390 -27.76 23.93 2.55
N TRP A 391 -26.93 22.98 2.12
CA TRP A 391 -27.28 22.05 1.05
C TRP A 391 -28.52 21.21 1.41
N THR A 392 -28.56 20.68 2.64
CA THR A 392 -29.68 19.86 3.12
C THR A 392 -30.98 20.66 3.15
N VAL A 393 -30.93 21.91 3.63
CA VAL A 393 -32.08 22.81 3.63
C VAL A 393 -32.60 23.04 2.21
N GLN A 394 -31.72 23.32 1.26
CA GLN A 394 -32.09 23.52 -0.15
C GLN A 394 -32.72 22.27 -0.76
N LYS A 395 -32.14 21.09 -0.50
CA LYS A 395 -32.67 19.81 -1.01
C LYS A 395 -34.06 19.50 -0.42
N MET A 396 -34.25 19.74 0.87
CA MET A 396 -35.55 19.59 1.53
C MET A 396 -36.60 20.54 0.94
N GLN A 397 -36.24 21.79 0.66
CA GLN A 397 -37.13 22.76 0.01
C GLN A 397 -37.53 22.34 -1.42
N GLN A 398 -36.62 21.70 -2.16
CA GLN A 398 -36.90 21.16 -3.50
C GLN A 398 -37.88 19.97 -3.43
N ILE A 399 -37.71 19.07 -2.46
CA ILE A 399 -38.57 17.88 -2.29
C ILE A 399 -39.96 18.29 -1.75
N PHE A 400 -40.02 19.29 -0.86
CA PHE A 400 -41.22 19.74 -0.16
C PHE A 400 -41.58 21.21 -0.48
N PRO A 401 -41.90 21.56 -1.74
CA PRO A 401 -42.17 22.94 -2.11
C PRO A 401 -43.39 23.49 -1.35
N GLY A 402 -43.25 24.68 -0.76
CA GLY A 402 -44.33 25.37 -0.05
C GLY A 402 -44.60 24.89 1.38
N LYS A 403 -43.89 23.87 1.89
CA LYS A 403 -43.91 23.48 3.31
C LYS A 403 -42.66 23.97 4.02
N LYS A 404 -42.82 24.54 5.21
CA LYS A 404 -41.67 24.84 6.08
C LYS A 404 -41.11 23.55 6.67
N ILE A 405 -39.79 23.43 6.75
CA ILE A 405 -39.08 22.24 7.25
C ILE A 405 -39.54 21.88 8.68
N GLU A 406 -39.75 22.89 9.53
CA GLU A 406 -40.23 22.74 10.92
C GLU A 406 -41.61 22.05 11.04
N ASN A 407 -42.41 22.10 9.98
CA ASN A 407 -43.78 21.57 9.95
C ASN A 407 -43.88 20.22 9.20
N LEU A 408 -42.76 19.63 8.79
CA LEU A 408 -42.77 18.34 8.09
C LEU A 408 -43.06 17.20 9.07
N THR A 409 -44.01 16.34 8.71
CA THR A 409 -44.32 15.11 9.46
C THR A 409 -43.50 13.92 8.94
N ALA A 410 -43.41 12.84 9.71
CA ALA A 410 -42.75 11.61 9.26
C ALA A 410 -43.40 11.02 7.98
N MET A 411 -44.74 11.08 7.88
CA MET A 411 -45.46 10.63 6.68
C MET A 411 -45.22 11.55 5.48
N ASP A 412 -45.14 12.87 5.69
CA ASP A 412 -44.70 13.78 4.62
C ASP A 412 -43.35 13.36 4.07
N PHE A 413 -42.39 13.09 4.97
CA PHE A 413 -41.05 12.68 4.59
C PHE A 413 -41.05 11.37 3.79
N VAL A 414 -41.74 10.33 4.26
CA VAL A 414 -41.87 9.05 3.55
C VAL A 414 -42.45 9.24 2.15
N MET A 415 -43.53 10.01 2.02
CA MET A 415 -44.16 10.27 0.72
C MET A 415 -43.26 11.09 -0.22
N GLY A 416 -42.59 12.12 0.30
CA GLY A 416 -41.68 12.95 -0.48
C GLY A 416 -40.42 12.22 -0.92
N ALA A 417 -39.82 11.42 -0.03
CA ALA A 417 -38.67 10.57 -0.33
C ALA A 417 -39.05 9.54 -1.40
N LYS A 418 -40.18 8.85 -1.26
CA LYS A 418 -40.67 7.91 -2.28
C LYS A 418 -40.85 8.60 -3.64
N LYS A 419 -41.51 9.76 -3.67
CA LYS A 419 -41.69 10.53 -4.91
C LYS A 419 -40.36 10.97 -5.53
N ALA A 420 -39.40 11.42 -4.72
CA ALA A 420 -38.08 11.81 -5.19
C ALA A 420 -37.32 10.61 -5.79
N MET A 421 -37.45 9.44 -5.17
CA MET A 421 -36.84 8.18 -5.64
C MET A 421 -37.49 7.68 -6.93
N ASP A 422 -38.83 7.71 -7.04
CA ASP A 422 -39.58 7.31 -8.24
C ASP A 422 -39.25 8.22 -9.46
N GLN A 423 -38.74 9.42 -9.21
CA GLN A 423 -38.31 10.38 -10.25
C GLN A 423 -36.83 10.25 -10.62
N LEU A 424 -36.06 9.42 -9.91
CA LEU A 424 -34.67 9.20 -10.27
C LEU A 424 -34.61 8.47 -11.62
N PRO A 425 -33.73 8.93 -12.54
CA PRO A 425 -33.47 8.17 -13.74
C PRO A 425 -32.78 6.85 -13.37
N ASP A 426 -32.62 5.95 -14.35
CA ASP A 426 -31.86 4.72 -14.15
C ASP A 426 -30.46 5.01 -13.56
N LEU A 427 -29.92 4.06 -12.81
CA LEU A 427 -28.62 4.18 -12.13
C LEU A 427 -27.47 4.63 -13.06
N SER A 428 -27.52 4.25 -14.34
CA SER A 428 -26.54 4.66 -15.35
C SER A 428 -26.66 6.13 -15.78
N HIS A 429 -27.77 6.79 -15.45
CA HIS A 429 -28.13 8.15 -15.86
C HIS A 429 -28.35 9.12 -14.69
N TRP A 430 -28.43 8.65 -13.44
CA TRP A 430 -28.56 9.56 -12.29
C TRP A 430 -27.35 10.49 -12.16
N THR A 431 -27.57 11.66 -11.58
CA THR A 431 -26.55 12.69 -11.37
C THR A 431 -26.21 12.83 -9.89
N ILE A 432 -25.02 13.36 -9.61
CA ILE A 432 -24.55 13.64 -8.26
C ILE A 432 -24.61 15.16 -8.05
N GLY A 433 -25.53 15.64 -7.22
CA GLY A 433 -25.79 17.09 -7.13
C GLY A 433 -26.09 17.67 -8.51
N ASP A 434 -25.36 18.72 -8.89
CA ASP A 434 -25.51 19.41 -10.19
C ASP A 434 -24.53 18.90 -11.27
N LEU A 435 -23.86 17.76 -11.03
CA LEU A 435 -22.88 17.21 -11.98
C LEU A 435 -23.55 16.55 -13.19
N ASN A 436 -22.95 16.75 -14.36
CA ASN A 436 -23.39 16.12 -15.61
C ASN A 436 -22.46 14.96 -15.99
N ARG A 437 -23.04 13.88 -16.50
CA ARG A 437 -22.29 12.75 -17.08
C ARG A 437 -21.77 13.11 -18.48
N LYS A 438 -20.61 12.58 -18.83
CA LYS A 438 -20.08 12.56 -20.19
C LYS A 438 -20.73 11.43 -21.01
N GLU A 439 -20.51 11.43 -22.32
CA GLU A 439 -21.01 10.39 -23.24
C GLU A 439 -20.50 8.97 -22.88
N ASP A 440 -19.32 8.87 -22.26
CA ASP A 440 -18.74 7.61 -21.79
C ASP A 440 -19.32 7.11 -20.45
N GLY A 441 -20.32 7.81 -19.91
CA GLY A 441 -20.97 7.51 -18.64
C GLY A 441 -20.25 8.03 -17.40
N THR A 442 -19.02 8.54 -17.50
CA THR A 442 -18.26 9.07 -16.35
C THR A 442 -18.55 10.54 -16.08
N PHE A 443 -18.25 11.03 -14.88
CA PHE A 443 -18.21 12.46 -14.56
C PHE A 443 -16.85 13.07 -14.89
N LYS A 444 -16.82 14.39 -15.07
CA LYS A 444 -15.58 15.13 -15.26
C LYS A 444 -14.75 15.12 -13.97
N ASP A 445 -13.49 14.71 -14.07
CA ASP A 445 -12.56 14.58 -12.93
C ASP A 445 -12.41 15.85 -12.10
N GLU A 446 -12.37 17.01 -12.78
CA GLU A 446 -12.26 18.32 -12.13
C GLU A 446 -13.45 18.61 -11.22
N ASP A 447 -14.67 18.25 -11.64
CA ASP A 447 -15.88 18.54 -10.87
C ASP A 447 -15.96 17.63 -9.64
N LEU A 448 -15.63 16.33 -9.80
CA LEU A 448 -15.49 15.39 -8.69
C LEU A 448 -14.44 15.87 -7.68
N ALA A 449 -13.26 16.26 -8.17
CA ALA A 449 -12.18 16.75 -7.32
C ALA A 449 -12.55 18.05 -6.60
N ASN A 450 -13.30 18.94 -7.24
CA ASN A 450 -13.76 20.18 -6.60
C ASN A 450 -14.70 19.92 -5.44
N LEU A 451 -15.62 18.96 -5.56
CA LEU A 451 -16.48 18.56 -4.44
C LEU A 451 -15.67 18.01 -3.26
N LEU A 452 -14.65 17.18 -3.53
CA LEU A 452 -13.76 16.67 -2.48
C LEU A 452 -12.94 17.81 -1.83
N LYS A 453 -12.33 18.68 -2.64
CA LYS A 453 -11.52 19.80 -2.15
C LYS A 453 -12.35 20.78 -1.31
N ASN A 454 -13.60 21.05 -1.70
CA ASN A 454 -14.54 21.87 -0.91
C ASN A 454 -14.85 21.18 0.42
N ALA A 455 -15.19 19.89 0.39
CA ALA A 455 -15.48 19.13 1.61
C ALA A 455 -14.27 19.06 2.56
N THR A 456 -13.05 19.02 2.03
CA THR A 456 -11.79 19.11 2.80
C THR A 456 -11.63 20.49 3.47
N GLU A 457 -12.02 21.58 2.80
CA GLU A 457 -11.93 22.94 3.35
C GLU A 457 -13.01 23.26 4.40
N HIS A 458 -14.21 22.71 4.23
CA HIS A 458 -15.32 22.96 5.15
C HIS A 458 -15.06 22.29 6.51
N PRO A 459 -15.02 23.04 7.62
CA PRO A 459 -14.92 22.46 8.95
C PRO A 459 -16.18 21.65 9.28
N ALA A 460 -15.99 20.47 9.87
CA ALA A 460 -17.10 19.75 10.48
C ALA A 460 -17.62 20.48 11.73
N GLY A 461 -18.86 20.20 12.13
CA GLY A 461 -19.39 20.63 13.43
C GLY A 461 -18.80 19.85 14.59
N ALA A 462 -18.70 20.46 15.76
CA ALA A 462 -18.30 19.78 17.00
C ALA A 462 -19.45 18.89 17.54
N PHE A 463 -19.10 17.74 18.12
CA PHE A 463 -20.02 17.03 19.01
C PHE A 463 -20.33 17.88 20.24
N ARG A 464 -21.61 18.09 20.55
CA ARG A 464 -22.08 18.79 21.75
C ARG A 464 -23.60 18.70 21.88
N ALA A 465 -24.09 18.84 23.11
CA ALA A 465 -25.47 19.23 23.34
C ALA A 465 -25.77 20.56 22.62
N ARG A 466 -27.00 20.71 22.13
CA ARG A 466 -27.44 21.85 21.31
C ARG A 466 -26.51 22.11 20.11
N GLY A 467 -26.13 21.03 19.42
CA GLY A 467 -25.22 21.02 18.27
C GLY A 467 -25.82 20.57 16.93
N THR A 468 -27.01 19.95 16.94
CA THR A 468 -27.63 19.34 15.76
C THR A 468 -28.39 20.37 14.92
N PRO A 469 -28.14 20.49 13.60
CA PRO A 469 -28.84 21.45 12.74
C PRO A 469 -30.36 21.37 12.86
N GLU A 470 -31.05 22.51 12.77
CA GLU A 470 -32.51 22.55 12.84
C GLU A 470 -33.18 21.75 11.72
N CYS A 471 -32.57 21.69 10.54
CA CYS A 471 -33.08 20.89 9.42
C CYS A 471 -33.10 19.38 9.70
N MET A 472 -32.40 18.91 10.74
CA MET A 472 -32.38 17.51 11.16
C MET A 472 -33.46 17.19 12.21
N ARG A 473 -34.26 18.16 12.67
CA ARG A 473 -35.29 17.98 13.71
C ARG A 473 -36.17 16.75 13.50
N LEU A 474 -36.68 16.56 12.28
CA LEU A 474 -37.53 15.41 11.96
C LEU A 474 -36.78 14.07 12.08
N HIS A 475 -35.52 14.03 11.61
CA HIS A 475 -34.68 12.83 11.68
C HIS A 475 -34.39 12.44 13.13
N GLU A 476 -34.14 13.42 14.01
CA GLU A 476 -33.92 13.18 15.45
C GLU A 476 -35.20 12.66 16.13
N ILE A 477 -36.36 13.25 15.84
CA ILE A 477 -37.67 12.79 16.37
C ILE A 477 -37.95 11.34 15.94
N MET A 478 -37.73 11.03 14.65
CA MET A 478 -37.88 9.67 14.13
C MET A 478 -36.89 8.71 14.79
N GLY A 479 -35.63 9.13 14.98
CA GLY A 479 -34.60 8.35 15.65
C GLY A 479 -34.95 7.99 17.09
N ILE A 480 -35.38 8.98 17.89
CA ILE A 480 -35.81 8.78 19.28
C ILE A 480 -37.03 7.83 19.33
N THR A 481 -38.04 8.11 18.50
CA THR A 481 -39.26 7.28 18.45
C THR A 481 -38.96 5.83 18.06
N GLN A 482 -38.07 5.63 17.09
CA GLN A 482 -37.62 4.32 16.67
C GLN A 482 -36.91 3.57 17.80
N ASN A 483 -36.00 4.24 18.53
CA ASN A 483 -35.29 3.64 19.66
C ASN A 483 -36.24 3.23 20.80
N ARG A 484 -37.27 4.04 21.07
CA ARG A 484 -38.34 3.68 22.03
C ARG A 484 -39.12 2.45 21.57
N SER A 485 -39.47 2.37 20.28
CA SER A 485 -40.20 1.21 19.73
C SER A 485 -39.38 -0.09 19.79
N TRP A 486 -38.06 0.01 19.61
CA TRP A 486 -37.14 -1.10 19.82
C TRP A 486 -36.87 -1.39 21.30
N GLY A 487 -37.34 -0.58 22.26
CA GLY A 487 -37.02 -0.75 23.68
C GLY A 487 -35.52 -0.71 23.95
N VAL A 488 -34.81 0.22 23.31
CA VAL A 488 -33.36 0.41 23.53
C VAL A 488 -33.11 0.83 25.00
N CYS A 489 -32.00 0.35 25.57
CA CYS A 489 -31.64 0.57 26.97
C CYS A 489 -31.39 2.06 27.32
N SER A 490 -31.22 2.37 28.61
CA SER A 490 -30.80 3.72 29.04
C SER A 490 -29.31 3.95 28.81
N LEU A 491 -28.85 5.20 28.89
CA LEU A 491 -27.43 5.53 28.81
C LEU A 491 -26.61 4.78 29.89
N ASN A 492 -27.11 4.72 31.12
CA ASN A 492 -26.40 4.05 32.22
C ASN A 492 -26.39 2.51 32.06
N ASP A 493 -27.44 1.91 31.50
CA ASP A 493 -27.42 0.49 31.13
C ASP A 493 -26.30 0.19 30.12
N PHE A 494 -26.21 1.00 29.07
CA PHE A 494 -25.17 0.87 28.06
C PHE A 494 -23.76 1.10 28.62
N ARG A 495 -23.58 2.08 29.51
CA ARG A 495 -22.30 2.31 30.20
C ARG A 495 -21.89 1.11 31.04
N ARG A 496 -22.80 0.50 31.82
CA ARG A 496 -22.51 -0.72 32.59
C ARG A 496 -22.11 -1.88 31.68
N TYR A 497 -22.82 -2.07 30.57
CA TYR A 497 -22.48 -3.08 29.57
C TYR A 497 -21.06 -2.93 29.03
N LEU A 498 -20.60 -1.70 28.78
CA LEU A 498 -19.23 -1.40 28.33
C LEU A 498 -18.18 -1.41 29.46
N GLY A 499 -18.57 -1.69 30.71
CA GLY A 499 -17.70 -1.62 31.88
C GLY A 499 -17.33 -0.20 32.31
N LEU A 500 -18.10 0.81 31.88
CA LEU A 500 -17.93 2.21 32.28
C LEU A 500 -18.70 2.51 33.57
N LYS A 501 -18.20 3.49 34.35
CA LYS A 501 -18.90 4.00 35.53
C LYS A 501 -20.23 4.64 35.11
N PRO A 502 -21.40 4.22 35.62
CA PRO A 502 -22.66 4.93 35.37
C PRO A 502 -22.62 6.34 35.97
N PHE A 503 -23.31 7.28 35.34
CA PHE A 503 -23.42 8.65 35.84
C PHE A 503 -24.38 8.69 37.03
N SER A 504 -23.98 9.37 38.10
CA SER A 504 -24.79 9.52 39.32
C SER A 504 -25.72 10.73 39.31
N THR A 505 -25.43 11.74 38.48
CA THR A 505 -26.23 12.96 38.33
C THR A 505 -26.18 13.45 36.88
N PHE A 506 -27.14 14.27 36.47
CA PHE A 506 -27.12 14.92 35.15
C PHE A 506 -25.91 15.85 34.97
N LEU A 507 -25.42 16.48 36.05
CA LEU A 507 -24.23 17.33 36.00
C LEU A 507 -22.92 16.53 35.80
N GLU A 508 -22.92 15.24 36.16
CA GLU A 508 -21.80 14.35 35.82
C GLU A 508 -21.84 13.92 34.35
N TRP A 509 -23.03 13.82 33.75
CA TRP A 509 -23.23 13.50 32.34
C TRP A 509 -22.90 14.68 31.41
N ASN A 510 -23.29 15.89 31.81
CA ASN A 510 -22.95 17.12 31.11
C ASN A 510 -22.61 18.23 32.12
N SER A 511 -21.40 18.79 32.02
CA SER A 511 -20.90 19.78 32.97
C SER A 511 -21.57 21.15 32.85
N ASP A 512 -22.29 21.43 31.74
CA ASP A 512 -23.10 22.64 31.57
C ASP A 512 -24.35 22.58 32.48
N PRO A 513 -24.46 23.46 33.50
CA PRO A 513 -25.57 23.42 34.43
C PRO A 513 -26.93 23.64 33.77
N GLU A 514 -27.01 24.38 32.65
CA GLU A 514 -28.27 24.62 31.95
C GLU A 514 -28.75 23.35 31.23
N ILE A 515 -27.84 22.65 30.54
CA ILE A 515 -28.15 21.39 29.85
C ILE A 515 -28.50 20.30 30.87
N ALA A 516 -27.70 20.16 31.92
CA ALA A 516 -27.95 19.19 32.99
C ALA A 516 -29.29 19.44 33.69
N TYR A 517 -29.60 20.70 34.00
CA TYR A 517 -30.88 21.08 34.60
C TYR A 517 -32.05 20.76 33.68
N ALA A 518 -31.96 21.10 32.39
CA ALA A 518 -33.01 20.81 31.42
C ALA A 518 -33.27 19.30 31.29
N ALA A 519 -32.20 18.49 31.19
CA ALA A 519 -32.33 17.03 31.16
C ALA A 519 -32.91 16.47 32.47
N GLU A 520 -32.53 17.00 33.63
CA GLU A 520 -33.13 16.61 34.91
C GLU A 520 -34.64 16.91 34.93
N LYS A 521 -35.10 18.04 34.39
CA LYS A 521 -36.53 18.36 34.34
C LYS A 521 -37.30 17.51 33.34
N LEU A 522 -36.65 17.02 32.29
CA LEU A 522 -37.28 16.13 31.31
C LEU A 522 -37.37 14.68 31.80
N TYR A 523 -36.35 14.17 32.51
CA TYR A 523 -36.25 12.75 32.86
C TYR A 523 -36.40 12.44 34.36
N GLY A 524 -36.22 13.43 35.24
CA GLY A 524 -36.30 13.30 36.70
C GLY A 524 -35.16 12.52 37.36
N ASN A 525 -34.74 11.38 36.78
CA ASN A 525 -33.68 10.52 37.27
C ASN A 525 -32.69 10.19 36.16
N ILE A 526 -31.39 10.26 36.45
CA ILE A 526 -30.31 9.98 35.48
C ILE A 526 -30.36 8.55 34.91
N GLU A 527 -30.91 7.60 35.67
CA GLU A 527 -31.12 6.22 35.22
C GLU A 527 -32.15 6.11 34.09
N TYR A 528 -33.00 7.13 33.91
CA TYR A 528 -34.04 7.18 32.90
C TYR A 528 -33.63 7.91 31.62
N LEU A 529 -32.42 8.47 31.57
CA LEU A 529 -31.90 9.12 30.38
C LEU A 529 -31.75 8.09 29.24
N GLU A 530 -32.56 8.25 28.19
CA GLU A 530 -32.57 7.37 27.02
C GLU A 530 -31.19 7.33 26.33
N LEU A 531 -30.80 6.16 25.78
CA LEU A 531 -29.49 6.03 25.12
C LEU A 531 -29.30 7.05 24.00
N TYR A 532 -30.30 7.24 23.13
CA TYR A 532 -30.19 8.16 22.00
C TYR A 532 -29.85 9.58 22.45
N VAL A 533 -30.65 10.15 23.34
CA VAL A 533 -30.48 11.52 23.85
C VAL A 533 -29.22 11.61 24.69
N GLY A 534 -28.98 10.60 25.52
CA GLY A 534 -27.80 10.50 26.37
C GLY A 534 -26.50 10.52 25.57
N LEU A 535 -26.43 9.86 24.41
CA LEU A 535 -25.25 9.87 23.54
C LEU A 535 -25.09 11.21 22.80
N GLN A 536 -26.17 11.77 22.22
CA GLN A 536 -26.07 12.98 21.41
C GLN A 536 -25.79 14.25 22.22
N ALA A 537 -26.19 14.29 23.49
CA ALA A 537 -25.98 15.44 24.38
C ALA A 537 -24.99 15.20 25.52
N GLU A 538 -24.27 14.05 25.54
CA GLU A 538 -23.16 13.83 26.48
C GLU A 538 -22.08 14.91 26.30
N GLU A 539 -21.44 15.31 27.40
CA GLU A 539 -20.27 16.19 27.32
C GLU A 539 -19.19 15.58 26.40
N ALA A 540 -18.77 16.36 25.42
CA ALA A 540 -17.75 15.95 24.47
C ALA A 540 -16.36 15.92 25.11
N LYS A 541 -15.53 14.97 24.69
CA LYS A 541 -14.13 14.91 25.12
C LYS A 541 -13.36 16.14 24.63
N PRO A 542 -12.45 16.69 25.45
CA PRO A 542 -11.51 17.69 24.96
C PRO A 542 -10.51 17.07 23.99
N VAL A 543 -9.87 17.92 23.19
CA VAL A 543 -8.78 17.49 22.30
C VAL A 543 -7.56 17.14 23.15
N VAL A 544 -7.24 15.85 23.21
CA VAL A 544 -6.05 15.31 23.87
C VAL A 544 -5.38 14.25 22.99
N GLU A 545 -4.23 13.74 23.41
CA GLU A 545 -3.61 12.57 22.79
C GLU A 545 -4.56 11.36 22.85
N GLY A 546 -4.69 10.64 21.73
CA GLY A 546 -5.63 9.53 21.60
C GLY A 546 -7.09 9.93 21.38
N ALA A 547 -7.41 11.23 21.31
CA ALA A 547 -8.76 11.75 21.06
C ALA A 547 -8.77 12.79 19.93
N GLY A 548 -9.04 12.33 18.71
CA GLY A 548 -9.18 13.19 17.53
C GLY A 548 -10.64 13.42 17.11
N LEU A 549 -11.52 12.42 17.23
CA LEU A 549 -12.96 12.57 16.93
C LEU A 549 -13.71 13.41 17.99
N CYS A 550 -13.20 13.45 19.23
CA CYS A 550 -13.77 14.23 20.33
C CYS A 550 -15.30 14.09 20.54
N PRO A 551 -15.91 12.88 20.49
CA PRO A 551 -17.33 12.73 20.80
C PRO A 551 -17.55 12.66 22.32
N GLY A 552 -18.79 12.37 22.74
CA GLY A 552 -19.11 11.99 24.13
C GLY A 552 -18.27 10.80 24.63
N TYR A 553 -18.07 10.71 25.94
CA TYR A 553 -17.24 9.68 26.56
C TYR A 553 -17.70 8.25 26.26
N THR A 554 -19.02 8.03 26.26
CA THR A 554 -19.64 6.74 25.96
C THR A 554 -19.46 6.39 24.49
N ILE A 555 -19.71 7.36 23.58
CA ILE A 555 -19.52 7.19 22.14
C ILE A 555 -18.08 6.75 21.84
N SER A 556 -17.10 7.46 22.41
CA SER A 556 -15.68 7.20 22.18
C SER A 556 -15.25 5.77 22.55
N ARG A 557 -15.79 5.21 23.64
CA ARG A 557 -15.46 3.84 24.06
C ARG A 557 -16.14 2.79 23.17
N ALA A 558 -17.39 3.03 22.77
CA ALA A 558 -18.22 2.09 22.05
C ALA A 558 -17.78 1.92 20.58
N ILE A 559 -17.47 3.02 19.88
CA ILE A 559 -17.04 2.98 18.46
C ILE A 559 -15.80 2.09 18.29
N LEU A 560 -14.83 2.17 19.21
CA LEU A 560 -13.61 1.36 19.12
C LEU A 560 -13.91 -0.13 19.33
N SER A 561 -14.84 -0.49 20.21
CA SER A 561 -15.27 -1.89 20.34
C SER A 561 -15.91 -2.39 19.05
N ASP A 562 -16.81 -1.60 18.45
CA ASP A 562 -17.54 -1.98 17.25
C ASP A 562 -16.63 -2.12 16.04
N ALA A 563 -15.71 -1.17 15.84
CA ALA A 563 -14.72 -1.23 14.76
C ALA A 563 -13.87 -2.51 14.82
N ILE A 564 -13.51 -2.97 16.02
CA ILE A 564 -12.78 -4.23 16.21
C ILE A 564 -13.69 -5.43 15.95
N ALA A 565 -14.94 -5.43 16.44
CA ALA A 565 -15.88 -6.52 16.21
C ALA A 565 -16.19 -6.72 14.71
N LEU A 566 -16.47 -5.63 13.99
CA LEU A 566 -16.76 -5.63 12.55
C LEU A 566 -15.63 -6.22 11.71
N THR A 567 -14.38 -5.95 12.09
CA THR A 567 -13.20 -6.25 11.25
C THR A 567 -12.52 -7.54 11.64
N ARG A 568 -12.40 -7.83 12.95
CA ARG A 568 -11.92 -9.12 13.45
C ARG A 568 -12.94 -10.24 13.24
N GLY A 569 -14.23 -9.92 13.30
CA GLY A 569 -15.31 -10.88 13.06
C GLY A 569 -15.43 -11.31 11.59
N ASP A 570 -14.92 -10.51 10.64
CA ASP A 570 -15.06 -10.80 9.21
C ASP A 570 -14.01 -11.80 8.71
N ARG A 571 -14.46 -12.94 8.16
CA ARG A 571 -13.59 -13.98 7.59
C ARG A 571 -12.74 -13.45 6.44
N TYR A 572 -13.26 -12.53 5.64
CA TYR A 572 -12.57 -11.99 4.46
C TYR A 572 -11.62 -10.84 4.79
N PHE A 573 -11.52 -10.40 6.05
CA PHE A 573 -10.42 -9.58 6.56
C PHE A 573 -9.43 -10.39 7.42
N THR A 574 -9.69 -11.69 7.60
CA THR A 574 -8.91 -12.58 8.45
C THR A 574 -8.51 -13.84 7.70
N HIS A 575 -9.20 -14.96 7.91
CA HIS A 575 -8.81 -16.28 7.39
C HIS A 575 -8.76 -16.36 5.86
N ASP A 576 -9.68 -15.71 5.15
CA ASP A 576 -9.74 -15.72 3.68
C ASP A 576 -9.09 -14.52 3.01
N PHE A 577 -8.49 -13.63 3.79
CA PHE A 577 -7.69 -12.52 3.27
C PHE A 577 -6.29 -13.04 2.89
N THR A 578 -6.22 -13.78 1.78
CA THR A 578 -5.01 -14.48 1.35
C THR A 578 -4.56 -14.08 -0.06
N PRO A 579 -3.26 -14.19 -0.39
CA PRO A 579 -2.77 -14.05 -1.77
C PRO A 579 -3.46 -14.97 -2.77
N PHE A 580 -3.99 -16.12 -2.33
CA PHE A 580 -4.70 -17.02 -3.23
C PHE A 580 -6.10 -16.50 -3.58
N ASN A 581 -6.86 -15.96 -2.62
CA ASN A 581 -8.19 -15.44 -2.90
C ASN A 581 -8.15 -14.06 -3.59
N LEU A 582 -7.15 -13.22 -3.25
CA LEU A 582 -7.04 -11.85 -3.76
C LEU A 582 -6.11 -11.71 -4.98
N THR A 583 -5.41 -12.77 -5.39
CA THR A 583 -4.16 -12.76 -6.20
C THR A 583 -2.97 -12.21 -5.43
N ALA A 584 -1.75 -12.59 -5.83
CA ALA A 584 -0.53 -12.13 -5.15
C ALA A 584 -0.36 -10.62 -5.29
N TRP A 585 -0.65 -10.07 -6.48
CA TRP A 585 -0.65 -8.62 -6.71
C TRP A 585 -1.78 -7.92 -5.96
N GLY A 586 -3.03 -8.41 -6.07
CA GLY A 586 -4.18 -7.78 -5.44
C GLY A 586 -4.04 -7.74 -3.91
N PHE A 587 -3.53 -8.82 -3.32
CA PHE A 587 -3.20 -8.86 -1.89
C PHE A 587 -2.17 -7.79 -1.53
N ALA A 588 -1.07 -7.65 -2.29
CA ALA A 588 -0.05 -6.63 -2.05
C ALA A 588 -0.59 -5.19 -2.25
N ASP A 589 -1.42 -4.97 -3.28
CA ASP A 589 -1.96 -3.66 -3.65
C ASP A 589 -2.84 -3.06 -2.53
N CYS A 590 -3.68 -3.89 -1.89
CA CYS A 590 -4.58 -3.43 -0.84
C CYS A 590 -3.95 -3.44 0.57
N GLN A 591 -2.68 -3.82 0.74
CA GLN A 591 -2.02 -3.78 2.05
C GLN A 591 -1.87 -2.34 2.57
N ARG A 592 -1.85 -2.23 3.89
CA ARG A 592 -1.43 -1.02 4.59
C ARG A 592 0.06 -0.75 4.33
N GLN A 593 0.43 0.52 4.16
CA GLN A 593 1.81 0.96 3.94
C GLN A 593 2.19 1.99 5.01
N PRO A 594 2.64 1.57 6.22
CA PRO A 594 2.94 2.50 7.32
C PRO A 594 4.06 3.48 6.99
N GLU A 595 5.01 3.06 6.17
CA GLU A 595 6.13 3.88 5.65
C GLU A 595 5.74 4.68 4.39
N GLY A 596 4.44 4.68 4.04
CA GLY A 596 3.92 5.46 2.92
C GLY A 596 3.87 6.96 3.25
N TYR A 597 3.87 7.80 2.21
CA TYR A 597 3.73 9.25 2.36
C TYR A 597 2.39 9.62 3.02
N GLY A 598 2.32 10.77 3.69
CA GLY A 598 1.10 11.17 4.43
C GLY A 598 0.81 10.28 5.65
N PHE A 599 1.85 9.81 6.34
CA PHE A 599 1.75 8.89 7.49
C PHE A 599 1.04 7.56 7.15
N GLY A 600 1.26 7.06 5.93
CA GLY A 600 0.65 5.83 5.42
C GLY A 600 -0.79 5.96 4.96
N SER A 601 -1.21 7.18 4.58
CA SER A 601 -2.55 7.47 4.03
C SER A 601 -2.85 6.59 2.82
N ALA A 602 -3.95 5.83 2.88
CA ALA A 602 -4.46 5.05 1.77
C ALA A 602 -5.50 5.84 0.95
N LEU A 603 -6.25 6.73 1.59
CA LEU A 603 -7.21 7.60 0.92
C LEU A 603 -6.50 8.54 -0.08
N GLY A 604 -5.34 9.08 0.29
CA GLY A 604 -4.54 9.87 -0.64
C GLY A 604 -4.03 9.09 -1.84
N ARG A 605 -3.65 7.81 -1.66
CA ARG A 605 -3.29 6.92 -2.78
C ARG A 605 -4.49 6.68 -3.70
N LEU A 606 -5.69 6.50 -3.13
CA LEU A 606 -6.92 6.35 -3.90
C LEU A 606 -7.22 7.60 -4.73
N PHE A 607 -7.07 8.80 -4.16
CA PHE A 607 -7.27 10.08 -4.89
C PHE A 607 -6.27 10.21 -6.05
N LEU A 608 -4.99 9.96 -5.81
CA LEU A 608 -3.95 10.05 -6.83
C LEU A 608 -4.09 8.98 -7.92
N ARG A 609 -4.70 7.82 -7.62
CA ARG A 609 -4.99 6.76 -8.60
C ARG A 609 -6.21 7.10 -9.47
N THR A 610 -7.26 7.66 -8.88
CA THR A 610 -8.57 7.81 -9.54
C THR A 610 -8.81 9.21 -10.12
N LEU A 611 -8.02 10.18 -9.68
CA LEU A 611 -8.01 11.59 -10.11
C LEU A 611 -6.56 12.13 -10.24
N PRO A 612 -5.65 11.47 -10.99
CA PRO A 612 -4.20 11.77 -11.00
C PRO A 612 -3.84 13.19 -11.43
N GLU A 613 -4.68 13.80 -12.26
CA GLU A 613 -4.46 15.17 -12.76
C GLU A 613 -5.02 16.26 -11.84
N GLN A 614 -5.73 15.88 -10.78
CA GLN A 614 -6.45 16.82 -9.91
C GLN A 614 -5.71 17.14 -8.61
N PHE A 615 -4.71 16.33 -8.27
CA PHE A 615 -3.89 16.44 -7.06
C PHE A 615 -2.40 16.26 -7.41
N THR A 616 -1.51 16.87 -6.62
CA THR A 616 -0.06 16.70 -6.76
C THR A 616 0.47 15.66 -5.76
N GLU A 617 1.66 15.14 -6.05
CA GLU A 617 2.37 14.11 -5.26
C GLU A 617 2.64 14.47 -3.80
N ASN A 618 2.54 15.74 -3.43
CA ASN A 618 2.80 16.25 -2.08
C ASN A 618 1.67 17.13 -1.53
N SER A 619 0.47 17.06 -2.11
CA SER A 619 -0.66 17.89 -1.69
C SER A 619 -1.27 17.45 -0.35
N THR A 620 -1.51 18.40 0.55
CA THR A 620 -2.28 18.13 1.77
C THR A 620 -3.74 17.78 1.51
N TYR A 621 -4.31 18.24 0.39
CA TYR A 621 -5.67 17.86 -0.03
C TYR A 621 -5.76 16.40 -0.47
N ALA A 622 -4.64 15.80 -0.89
CA ALA A 622 -4.58 14.37 -1.20
C ALA A 622 -4.33 13.53 0.06
N PHE A 623 -3.31 13.88 0.85
CA PHE A 623 -2.82 13.01 1.93
C PHE A 623 -3.48 13.27 3.30
N PHE A 624 -4.13 14.42 3.52
CA PHE A 624 -4.83 14.74 4.77
C PHE A 624 -6.27 15.24 4.54
N PRO A 625 -7.08 14.62 3.66
CA PRO A 625 -8.37 15.16 3.25
C PRO A 625 -9.42 15.19 4.37
N LEU A 626 -9.23 14.40 5.43
CA LEU A 626 -10.14 14.32 6.58
C LEU A 626 -9.87 15.43 7.62
N MET A 627 -8.84 16.23 7.40
CA MET A 627 -8.48 17.38 8.21
C MET A 627 -8.58 18.64 7.36
N THR A 628 -8.99 19.75 7.96
CA THR A 628 -9.02 21.03 7.23
C THR A 628 -7.59 21.49 6.91
N PRO A 629 -7.33 22.10 5.73
CA PRO A 629 -6.00 22.59 5.37
C PRO A 629 -5.43 23.57 6.40
N GLN A 630 -6.30 24.41 6.98
CA GLN A 630 -5.93 25.36 8.02
C GLN A 630 -5.40 24.66 9.29
N SER A 631 -6.04 23.56 9.71
CA SER A 631 -5.58 22.80 10.87
C SER A 631 -4.28 22.04 10.59
N MET A 632 -4.17 21.41 9.41
CA MET A 632 -2.97 20.65 9.02
C MET A 632 -1.76 21.54 8.85
N LYS A 633 -1.94 22.80 8.41
CA LYS A 633 -0.85 23.77 8.39
C LYS A 633 -0.20 23.91 9.76
N VAL A 634 -1.00 24.09 10.81
CA VAL A 634 -0.51 24.22 12.19
C VAL A 634 0.22 22.94 12.63
N TYR A 635 -0.41 21.78 12.44
CA TYR A 635 0.19 20.52 12.87
C TYR A 635 1.47 20.17 12.12
N LEU A 636 1.56 20.44 10.82
CA LEU A 636 2.78 20.18 10.04
C LEU A 636 3.89 21.18 10.37
N GLU A 637 3.56 22.42 10.77
CA GLU A 637 4.53 23.38 11.30
C GLU A 637 5.11 22.88 12.64
N ASP A 638 4.26 22.42 13.55
CA ASP A 638 4.67 21.85 14.85
C ASP A 638 5.54 20.59 14.68
N LEU A 639 5.21 19.74 13.70
CA LEU A 639 5.98 18.55 13.33
C LEU A 639 7.25 18.85 12.53
N LYS A 640 7.45 20.10 12.08
CA LYS A 640 8.56 20.53 11.20
C LYS A 640 8.58 19.81 9.85
N LEU A 641 7.40 19.55 9.29
CA LEU A 641 7.20 18.87 8.02
C LEU A 641 6.59 19.77 6.93
N SER A 642 6.31 21.05 7.21
CA SER A 642 5.65 21.97 6.26
C SER A 642 6.34 22.09 4.91
N GLU A 643 7.68 22.03 4.85
CA GLU A 643 8.43 22.13 3.59
C GLU A 643 8.25 20.91 2.67
N GLN A 644 7.77 19.79 3.20
CA GLN A 644 7.55 18.57 2.42
C GLN A 644 6.22 18.62 1.66
N TYR A 645 5.23 19.35 2.18
CA TYR A 645 3.85 19.34 1.68
C TYR A 645 3.45 20.65 1.01
N ASP A 646 2.69 20.56 -0.07
CA ASP A 646 2.01 21.71 -0.69
C ASP A 646 0.63 21.92 -0.04
N MET A 647 0.50 23.06 0.62
CA MET A 647 -0.73 23.50 1.32
C MET A 647 -1.72 24.21 0.40
N SER A 648 -1.31 24.54 -0.82
CA SER A 648 -2.16 25.25 -1.76
C SER A 648 -3.27 24.33 -2.28
N ARG A 649 -4.42 24.93 -2.61
CA ARG A 649 -5.51 24.20 -3.25
C ARG A 649 -5.05 23.71 -4.63
N PRO A 650 -5.02 22.39 -4.90
CA PRO A 650 -4.46 21.86 -6.13
C PRO A 650 -5.24 22.29 -7.38
N ARG A 651 -4.51 22.54 -8.46
CA ARG A 651 -5.06 22.87 -9.78
C ARG A 651 -4.98 21.67 -10.71
N THR A 652 -5.91 21.61 -11.66
CA THR A 652 -5.92 20.62 -12.74
C THR A 652 -4.63 20.68 -13.55
N ARG A 653 -4.00 19.52 -13.77
CA ARG A 653 -2.83 19.33 -14.65
C ARG A 653 -3.27 18.79 -16.01
N ASN A 654 -2.46 19.05 -17.03
CA ASN A 654 -2.70 18.55 -18.37
C ASN A 654 -2.16 17.11 -18.45
N PRO A 655 -2.98 16.10 -18.84
CA PRO A 655 -2.57 14.69 -18.88
C PRO A 655 -1.40 14.39 -19.85
N GLY A 656 -1.03 15.37 -20.67
CA GLY A 656 0.06 15.26 -21.62
C GLY A 656 -0.35 14.55 -22.92
N LEU A 657 0.39 14.81 -23.99
CA LEU A 657 0.10 14.27 -25.32
C LEU A 657 1.00 13.09 -25.65
N VAL A 658 0.57 12.20 -26.56
CA VAL A 658 1.38 11.06 -27.01
C VAL A 658 1.70 11.21 -28.50
N ALA A 659 2.98 11.26 -28.85
CA ALA A 659 3.46 11.25 -30.23
C ALA A 659 3.97 9.85 -30.61
N ARG A 660 3.39 9.26 -31.66
CA ARG A 660 3.74 7.91 -32.15
C ARG A 660 4.38 7.90 -33.54
N ASP A 661 4.10 8.91 -34.36
CA ASP A 661 4.62 8.99 -35.72
C ASP A 661 6.14 9.20 -35.73
N TYR A 662 6.84 8.52 -36.64
CA TYR A 662 8.31 8.55 -36.72
C TYR A 662 8.86 9.96 -36.98
N THR A 663 8.20 10.72 -37.86
CA THR A 663 8.63 12.08 -38.23
C THR A 663 8.37 13.04 -37.08
N LEU A 664 7.16 13.04 -36.53
CA LEU A 664 6.78 13.88 -35.39
C LEU A 664 7.69 13.63 -34.18
N VAL A 665 7.91 12.35 -33.82
CA VAL A 665 8.83 11.97 -32.75
C VAL A 665 10.24 12.48 -33.04
N GLY A 666 10.73 12.29 -34.27
CA GLY A 666 12.03 12.79 -34.70
C GLY A 666 12.17 14.31 -34.63
N ASN A 667 11.10 15.05 -34.93
CA ASN A 667 11.06 16.51 -34.90
C ASN A 667 11.06 17.04 -33.47
N ILE A 668 10.21 16.50 -32.59
CA ILE A 668 10.17 16.89 -31.17
C ILE A 668 11.51 16.61 -30.48
N ILE A 669 12.16 15.47 -30.79
CA ILE A 669 13.48 15.15 -30.25
C ILE A 669 14.56 16.14 -30.69
N LYS A 670 14.45 16.64 -31.93
CA LYS A 670 15.42 17.56 -32.53
C LYS A 670 15.18 19.03 -32.19
N ASP A 671 14.06 19.35 -31.58
CA ASP A 671 13.67 20.72 -31.28
C ASP A 671 14.16 21.15 -29.89
N PRO A 672 15.01 22.19 -29.79
CA PRO A 672 15.53 22.68 -28.51
C PRO A 672 14.46 23.25 -27.57
N LYS A 673 13.23 23.49 -28.04
CA LYS A 673 12.13 23.93 -27.19
C LYS A 673 11.56 22.81 -26.31
N PHE A 674 11.89 21.56 -26.59
CA PHE A 674 11.50 20.42 -25.78
C PHE A 674 12.64 19.96 -24.88
N ILE A 675 12.46 20.18 -23.57
CA ILE A 675 13.45 19.81 -22.56
C ILE A 675 13.15 18.44 -21.95
N ALA A 676 14.17 17.85 -21.35
CA ALA A 676 14.07 16.58 -20.67
C ALA A 676 13.33 16.70 -19.33
N HIS A 677 12.31 15.86 -19.13
CA HIS A 677 11.54 15.82 -17.87
C HIS A 677 12.41 15.48 -16.64
N TYR A 678 13.42 14.62 -16.82
CA TYR A 678 14.26 14.11 -15.72
C TYR A 678 15.23 15.15 -15.13
N GLU A 679 15.46 16.29 -15.78
CA GLU A 679 16.42 17.30 -15.29
C GLU A 679 16.07 17.82 -13.91
N LYS A 680 14.78 18.06 -13.64
CA LYS A 680 14.30 18.55 -12.33
C LYS A 680 14.54 17.49 -11.25
N ARG A 681 14.17 16.24 -11.54
CA ARG A 681 14.33 15.12 -10.60
C ARG A 681 15.80 14.76 -10.36
N ALA A 682 16.64 14.85 -11.38
CA ALA A 682 18.08 14.66 -11.24
C ALA A 682 18.68 15.64 -10.22
N LYS A 683 18.31 16.92 -10.28
CA LYS A 683 18.80 17.95 -9.33
C LYS A 683 18.40 17.69 -7.88
N ASP A 684 17.32 16.96 -7.64
CA ASP A 684 16.93 16.55 -6.29
C ASP A 684 17.88 15.50 -5.70
N VAL A 685 18.49 14.66 -6.54
CA VAL A 685 19.31 13.51 -6.11
C VAL A 685 20.77 13.89 -5.91
N VAL A 686 21.34 14.71 -6.81
CA VAL A 686 22.75 15.09 -6.75
C VAL A 686 22.95 16.55 -7.20
N SER A 687 23.83 17.25 -6.47
CA SER A 687 24.26 18.61 -6.75
C SER A 687 25.72 18.69 -7.22
N GLY A 688 26.04 19.74 -7.98
CA GLY A 688 27.40 20.03 -8.46
C GLY A 688 27.66 19.62 -9.91
N LYS A 689 28.88 19.88 -10.41
CA LYS A 689 29.30 19.46 -11.76
C LYS A 689 29.45 17.93 -11.82
N GLY A 690 29.33 17.35 -13.01
CA GLY A 690 29.56 15.93 -13.27
C GLY A 690 28.34 15.02 -13.21
N TYR A 691 27.25 15.43 -12.55
CA TYR A 691 26.04 14.59 -12.46
C TYR A 691 25.08 14.81 -13.64
N VAL A 692 24.94 16.08 -14.02
CA VAL A 692 24.34 16.50 -15.28
C VAL A 692 25.40 17.35 -15.98
N LEU A 693 25.88 16.89 -17.14
CA LEU A 693 26.89 17.60 -17.92
C LEU A 693 26.36 19.01 -18.22
N ARG A 694 27.13 20.00 -17.79
CA ARG A 694 26.80 21.41 -17.94
C ARG A 694 27.14 21.82 -19.37
N VAL A 695 26.14 22.13 -20.18
CA VAL A 695 26.34 22.62 -21.55
C VAL A 695 26.09 24.13 -21.59
N PHE A 696 27.08 24.88 -22.07
CA PHE A 696 26.93 26.31 -22.36
C PHE A 696 26.56 26.48 -23.84
N SER A 697 25.37 26.98 -24.14
CA SER A 697 25.08 27.43 -25.51
C SER A 697 25.89 28.69 -25.84
N ARG A 698 26.24 28.91 -27.11
CA ARG A 698 26.82 30.18 -27.62
C ARG A 698 25.94 31.42 -27.34
N THR A 699 24.70 31.22 -26.91
CA THR A 699 23.73 32.27 -26.56
C THR A 699 23.61 32.57 -25.06
N GLY A 700 24.43 31.96 -24.21
CA GLY A 700 24.40 32.21 -22.75
C GLY A 700 23.27 31.48 -22.00
N ARG A 701 22.48 30.63 -22.67
CA ARG A 701 21.55 29.69 -22.02
C ARG A 701 22.29 28.44 -21.54
N VAL A 702 22.00 28.03 -20.30
CA VAL A 702 22.56 26.85 -19.62
C VAL A 702 21.63 25.66 -19.89
N THR A 703 22.14 24.65 -20.60
CA THR A 703 21.40 23.40 -20.89
C THR A 703 22.06 22.25 -20.12
N TRP A 704 21.25 21.35 -19.56
CA TRP A 704 21.72 20.30 -18.65
C TRP A 704 21.62 18.92 -19.36
N LEU A 705 22.75 18.26 -19.60
CA LEU A 705 22.83 17.01 -20.36
C LEU A 705 23.18 15.81 -19.46
N VAL A 706 22.27 14.85 -19.27
CA VAL A 706 22.59 13.59 -18.57
C VAL A 706 23.29 12.62 -19.52
N LEU A 707 24.29 11.90 -19.01
CA LEU A 707 25.25 11.05 -19.71
C LEU A 707 24.69 9.81 -20.42
N PHE A 708 23.59 9.88 -21.18
CA PHE A 708 22.99 8.68 -21.78
C PHE A 708 22.50 8.84 -23.23
N SER A 709 23.26 9.52 -24.09
CA SER A 709 22.95 9.52 -25.52
C SER A 709 24.15 9.77 -26.43
N LYS A 710 25.03 8.75 -26.63
CA LYS A 710 25.74 8.46 -27.92
C LYS A 710 26.93 7.48 -27.92
N SER A 711 27.26 6.73 -26.87
CA SER A 711 28.37 5.74 -26.97
C SER A 711 27.97 4.41 -27.61
N ARG A 712 28.98 3.76 -28.21
CA ARG A 712 29.00 2.38 -28.71
C ARG A 712 28.94 1.30 -27.60
N LEU A 713 28.67 1.70 -26.36
CA LEU A 713 29.02 0.91 -25.16
C LEU A 713 27.83 0.69 -24.22
N LEU A 714 26.95 1.68 -24.03
CA LEU A 714 25.80 1.58 -23.11
C LEU A 714 24.49 1.87 -23.85
N SER A 715 23.46 1.11 -23.50
CA SER A 715 22.21 0.86 -24.22
C SER A 715 21.22 2.04 -24.36
N CYS A 716 21.66 3.29 -24.38
CA CYS A 716 20.71 4.40 -24.28
C CYS A 716 20.32 4.97 -25.66
N ARG A 717 19.08 4.67 -26.08
CA ARG A 717 18.34 5.33 -27.17
C ARG A 717 17.59 6.60 -26.71
N PHE A 718 17.56 6.89 -25.41
CA PHE A 718 16.49 7.69 -24.80
C PHE A 718 16.74 9.20 -24.64
N PHE A 719 17.94 9.72 -24.90
CA PHE A 719 18.34 11.04 -24.37
C PHE A 719 19.07 11.98 -25.34
N SER A 720 18.65 12.11 -26.61
CA SER A 720 19.27 13.13 -27.46
C SER A 720 18.64 14.50 -27.21
N VAL A 721 19.45 15.43 -26.68
CA VAL A 721 19.26 16.88 -26.89
C VAL A 721 20.15 17.28 -28.09
N PRO A 722 19.69 18.15 -29.00
CA PRO A 722 20.42 18.53 -30.20
C PRO A 722 21.65 19.39 -29.92
N GLU A 723 21.61 20.15 -28.83
CA GLU A 723 22.62 21.14 -28.47
C GLU A 723 23.69 20.54 -27.56
N ASP A 724 24.86 20.33 -28.17
CA ASP A 724 26.17 20.08 -27.57
C ASP A 724 26.55 18.62 -27.21
N ARG A 725 26.90 17.90 -28.29
CA ARG A 725 27.39 16.52 -28.32
C ARG A 725 28.83 16.34 -27.80
N SER A 726 29.53 17.44 -27.50
CA SER A 726 30.97 17.47 -27.24
C SER A 726 31.34 16.87 -25.87
N GLU A 727 30.70 17.32 -24.79
CA GLU A 727 31.05 16.95 -23.41
C GLU A 727 30.77 15.47 -23.11
N GLN A 728 29.66 14.94 -23.61
CA GLN A 728 29.32 13.55 -23.43
C GLN A 728 30.30 12.61 -24.15
N GLN A 729 30.72 13.00 -25.36
CA GLN A 729 31.70 12.26 -26.14
C GLN A 729 33.08 12.28 -25.46
N ARG A 730 33.41 13.35 -24.72
CA ARG A 730 34.62 13.44 -23.88
C ARG A 730 34.58 12.46 -22.70
N VAL A 731 33.50 12.43 -21.92
CA VAL A 731 33.37 11.48 -20.79
C VAL A 731 33.35 10.02 -21.26
N LEU A 732 32.64 9.74 -22.36
CA LEU A 732 32.62 8.39 -22.93
C LEU A 732 33.97 7.98 -23.52
N GLY A 733 34.71 8.93 -24.11
CA GLY A 733 36.09 8.74 -24.55
C GLY A 733 37.04 8.45 -23.39
N ALA A 734 36.82 9.08 -22.23
CA ALA A 734 37.58 8.79 -21.01
C ALA A 734 37.34 7.38 -20.46
N LEU A 735 36.15 6.80 -20.66
CA LEU A 735 35.81 5.46 -20.15
C LEU A 735 36.28 4.32 -21.06
N ALA A 736 36.17 4.50 -22.38
CA ALA A 736 36.45 3.43 -23.35
C ALA A 736 36.78 3.98 -24.77
N GLY A 737 37.52 5.09 -24.82
CA GLY A 737 37.89 5.77 -26.07
C GLY A 737 39.04 5.14 -26.84
N THR A 738 39.77 4.18 -26.24
CA THR A 738 40.86 3.46 -26.90
C THR A 738 40.44 2.07 -27.35
N PRO A 739 41.01 1.53 -28.45
CA PRO A 739 40.77 0.14 -28.87
C PRO A 739 41.03 -0.88 -27.75
N GLU A 740 42.03 -0.62 -26.90
CA GLU A 740 42.44 -1.47 -25.79
C GLU A 740 41.39 -1.50 -24.68
N SER A 741 40.90 -0.33 -24.23
CA SER A 741 39.84 -0.24 -23.21
C SER A 741 38.51 -0.85 -23.69
N SER A 742 38.20 -0.74 -24.98
CA SER A 742 37.06 -1.44 -25.58
C SER A 742 37.25 -2.96 -25.62
N ALA A 743 38.48 -3.45 -25.82
CA ALA A 743 38.79 -4.88 -25.81
C ALA A 743 38.73 -5.47 -24.38
N GLU A 744 39.17 -4.73 -23.37
CA GLU A 744 39.05 -5.13 -21.96
C GLU A 744 37.59 -5.22 -21.51
N LEU A 745 36.77 -4.23 -21.88
CA LEU A 745 35.34 -4.22 -21.55
C LEU A 745 34.59 -5.41 -22.17
N THR A 746 34.87 -5.70 -23.45
CA THR A 746 34.24 -6.82 -24.16
C THR A 746 34.63 -8.16 -23.57
N LYS A 747 35.91 -8.32 -23.24
CA LYS A 747 36.43 -9.49 -22.53
C LYS A 747 35.75 -9.66 -21.17
N PHE A 748 35.64 -8.59 -20.38
CA PHE A 748 35.01 -8.61 -19.06
C PHE A 748 33.58 -9.15 -19.14
N PHE A 749 32.72 -8.60 -19.99
CA PHE A 749 31.32 -9.01 -20.03
C PHE A 749 31.13 -10.44 -20.55
N PHE A 750 31.98 -10.89 -21.46
CA PHE A 750 31.99 -12.29 -21.89
C PHE A 750 32.38 -13.24 -20.73
N GLU A 751 33.54 -13.01 -20.11
CA GLU A 751 34.07 -13.88 -19.04
C GLU A 751 33.18 -13.85 -17.80
N LYS A 752 32.76 -12.66 -17.36
CA LYS A 752 31.91 -12.50 -16.16
C LYS A 752 30.56 -13.16 -16.32
N THR A 753 29.96 -13.11 -17.53
CA THR A 753 28.70 -13.82 -17.80
C THR A 753 28.88 -15.34 -17.64
N GLN A 754 29.94 -15.92 -18.20
CA GLN A 754 30.22 -17.35 -18.06
C GLN A 754 30.54 -17.76 -16.61
N GLU A 755 31.32 -16.93 -15.90
CA GLU A 755 31.65 -17.12 -14.49
C GLU A 755 30.38 -17.16 -13.64
N LEU A 756 29.49 -16.17 -13.79
CA LEU A 756 28.25 -16.08 -13.01
C LEU A 756 27.30 -17.24 -13.30
N ILE A 757 27.22 -17.72 -14.55
CA ILE A 757 26.42 -18.92 -14.86
C ILE A 757 27.02 -20.16 -14.16
N LYS A 758 28.34 -20.30 -14.18
CA LYS A 758 29.01 -21.46 -13.57
C LYS A 758 28.95 -21.45 -12.03
N SER A 759 29.08 -20.26 -11.41
CA SER A 759 29.10 -20.12 -9.95
C SER A 759 27.70 -20.18 -9.33
N ASN A 760 26.67 -19.63 -10.01
CA ASN A 760 25.30 -19.61 -9.50
C ASN A 760 24.45 -20.81 -9.95
N SER A 761 24.97 -21.69 -10.81
CA SER A 761 24.25 -22.89 -11.22
C SER A 761 24.35 -24.00 -10.17
N PHE A 762 23.29 -24.78 -10.00
CA PHE A 762 23.22 -25.90 -9.04
C PHE A 762 22.80 -27.20 -9.74
N ASN A 763 23.27 -28.34 -9.24
CA ASN A 763 22.98 -29.64 -9.84
C ASN A 763 21.51 -30.03 -9.64
N LEU A 764 20.89 -30.58 -10.68
CA LEU A 764 19.62 -31.28 -10.55
C LEU A 764 19.89 -32.67 -9.93
N SER A 765 18.99 -33.12 -9.06
CA SER A 765 19.14 -34.41 -8.36
C SER A 765 19.33 -35.55 -9.35
N GLY A 766 20.39 -36.34 -9.17
CA GLY A 766 20.70 -37.49 -10.03
C GLY A 766 21.14 -37.14 -11.47
N SER A 767 21.39 -35.87 -11.80
CA SER A 767 21.78 -35.45 -13.16
C SER A 767 23.07 -34.61 -13.17
N LYS A 768 23.77 -34.62 -14.32
CA LYS A 768 24.86 -33.68 -14.61
C LYS A 768 24.35 -32.31 -15.08
N THR A 769 23.08 -32.22 -15.43
CA THR A 769 22.41 -30.97 -15.79
C THR A 769 22.37 -30.05 -14.59
N ARG A 770 22.69 -28.78 -14.80
CA ARG A 770 22.63 -27.72 -13.80
C ARG A 770 21.54 -26.73 -14.16
N SER A 771 20.96 -26.10 -13.14
CA SER A 771 19.95 -25.04 -13.29
C SER A 771 20.50 -23.73 -12.75
N VAL A 772 20.15 -22.60 -13.38
CA VAL A 772 20.49 -21.25 -12.92
C VAL A 772 19.37 -20.27 -13.24
N ASN A 773 19.14 -19.28 -12.38
CA ASN A 773 18.26 -18.16 -12.69
C ASN A 773 19.05 -17.10 -13.47
N LEU A 774 18.91 -17.11 -14.79
CA LEU A 774 19.69 -16.29 -15.69
C LEU A 774 19.44 -14.79 -15.47
N VAL A 775 18.20 -14.38 -15.18
CA VAL A 775 17.90 -12.97 -14.93
C VAL A 775 18.42 -12.52 -13.57
N ARG A 776 18.03 -13.22 -12.50
CA ARG A 776 18.36 -12.83 -11.12
C ARG A 776 19.86 -12.86 -10.84
N ASP A 777 20.52 -13.94 -11.26
CA ASP A 777 21.88 -14.26 -10.80
C ASP A 777 22.98 -13.87 -11.80
N VAL A 778 22.61 -13.54 -13.05
CA VAL A 778 23.59 -13.26 -14.13
C VAL A 778 23.31 -11.92 -14.81
N LEU A 779 22.14 -11.73 -15.43
CA LEU A 779 21.88 -10.56 -16.27
C LEU A 779 21.71 -9.26 -15.47
N ARG A 780 21.16 -9.35 -14.24
CA ARG A 780 21.06 -8.20 -13.31
C ARG A 780 22.39 -7.89 -12.62
N THR A 781 23.24 -8.90 -12.41
CA THR A 781 24.44 -8.79 -11.57
C THR A 781 25.71 -8.52 -12.39
N ALA A 782 25.81 -8.98 -13.64
CA ALA A 782 27.00 -8.77 -14.48
C ALA A 782 27.33 -7.27 -14.66
N PRO A 783 26.38 -6.37 -14.96
CA PRO A 783 26.67 -4.94 -14.99
C PRO A 783 27.06 -4.36 -13.62
N MET A 784 26.55 -4.93 -12.53
CA MET A 784 26.86 -4.49 -11.15
C MET A 784 28.32 -4.77 -10.77
N HIS A 785 28.86 -5.92 -11.18
CA HIS A 785 30.28 -6.22 -10.98
C HIS A 785 31.18 -5.23 -11.75
N TRP A 786 30.83 -4.93 -13.00
CA TRP A 786 31.58 -3.98 -13.80
C TRP A 786 31.61 -2.59 -13.17
N ILE A 787 30.44 -2.06 -12.82
CA ILE A 787 30.34 -0.71 -12.27
C ILE A 787 30.93 -0.61 -10.85
N ALA A 788 30.94 -1.69 -10.08
CA ALA A 788 31.59 -1.73 -8.78
C ALA A 788 33.13 -1.68 -8.90
N ASP A 789 33.70 -2.42 -9.86
CA ASP A 789 35.15 -2.37 -10.16
C ASP A 789 35.57 -0.96 -10.57
N LEU A 790 34.74 -0.28 -11.38
CA LEU A 790 34.98 1.11 -11.81
C LEU A 790 34.92 2.13 -10.68
N SER A 791 34.10 1.86 -9.66
CA SER A 791 33.75 2.83 -8.63
C SER A 791 34.43 2.58 -7.29
N GLY A 792 35.24 1.52 -7.18
CA GLY A 792 35.88 1.10 -5.93
C GLY A 792 34.91 0.51 -4.90
N ILE A 793 33.68 0.16 -5.30
CA ILE A 793 32.70 -0.49 -4.43
C ILE A 793 33.04 -1.98 -4.32
N LYS A 794 33.06 -2.52 -3.09
CA LYS A 794 33.34 -3.94 -2.86
C LYS A 794 32.06 -4.75 -2.89
N ILE A 795 31.89 -5.58 -3.92
CA ILE A 795 30.78 -6.53 -4.00
C ILE A 795 31.02 -7.71 -3.05
N LYS A 796 30.07 -7.99 -2.17
CA LYS A 796 30.08 -9.16 -1.29
C LYS A 796 29.27 -10.32 -1.89
N THR A 797 29.70 -11.56 -1.63
CA THR A 797 29.08 -12.79 -2.15
C THR A 797 27.81 -13.20 -1.40
N SER A 798 27.72 -12.86 -0.11
CA SER A 798 26.55 -13.09 0.73
C SER A 798 26.35 -11.92 1.71
N PRO A 799 25.14 -11.76 2.30
CA PRO A 799 24.87 -10.69 3.27
C PRO A 799 25.83 -10.67 4.47
N SER A 800 26.38 -11.83 4.86
CA SER A 800 27.30 -12.02 6.00
C SER A 800 28.78 -11.78 5.68
N ASP A 801 29.15 -11.59 4.41
CA ASP A 801 30.54 -11.40 4.03
C ASP A 801 30.98 -9.93 4.17
N ASP A 802 32.28 -9.72 4.36
CA ASP A 802 32.88 -8.38 4.40
C ASP A 802 32.84 -7.71 3.00
N GLY A 803 32.34 -6.48 2.94
CA GLY A 803 32.12 -5.74 1.70
C GLY A 803 31.01 -4.69 1.83
N ASP A 804 30.78 -3.93 0.77
CA ASP A 804 29.83 -2.81 0.79
C ASP A 804 28.40 -3.30 0.51
N PHE A 805 28.18 -3.96 -0.63
CA PHE A 805 26.85 -4.39 -1.09
C PHE A 805 26.92 -5.73 -1.82
N THR A 806 25.88 -6.55 -1.75
CA THR A 806 25.67 -7.61 -2.74
C THR A 806 25.33 -6.99 -4.10
N ALA A 807 25.55 -7.72 -5.19
CA ALA A 807 25.17 -7.24 -6.53
C ALA A 807 23.65 -6.95 -6.64
N VAL A 808 22.81 -7.69 -5.92
CA VAL A 808 21.35 -7.48 -5.90
C VAL A 808 20.98 -6.20 -5.12
N GLU A 809 21.59 -5.96 -3.97
CA GLU A 809 21.41 -4.72 -3.21
C GLU A 809 21.81 -3.50 -4.05
N LEU A 810 22.98 -3.55 -4.71
CA LEU A 810 23.44 -2.46 -5.57
C LEU A 810 22.50 -2.22 -6.76
N TYR A 811 22.00 -3.29 -7.40
CA TYR A 811 21.01 -3.19 -8.47
C TYR A 811 19.72 -2.51 -7.99
N ASN A 812 19.21 -2.89 -6.82
CA ASN A 812 17.98 -2.33 -6.28
C ASN A 812 18.14 -0.84 -5.94
N MET A 813 19.26 -0.45 -5.31
CA MET A 813 19.57 0.96 -5.02
C MET A 813 19.63 1.81 -6.28
N LEU A 814 20.34 1.34 -7.30
CA LEU A 814 20.45 2.03 -8.60
C LEU A 814 19.10 2.04 -9.35
N GLY A 815 18.30 0.99 -9.22
CA GLY A 815 16.97 0.88 -9.80
C GLY A 815 15.98 1.88 -9.19
N ASP A 816 16.03 2.12 -7.89
CA ASP A 816 15.23 3.16 -7.22
C ASP A 816 15.62 4.56 -7.75
N ILE A 817 16.93 4.83 -7.88
CA ILE A 817 17.44 6.10 -8.44
C ILE A 817 17.00 6.25 -9.90
N TYR A 818 17.13 5.22 -10.73
CA TYR A 818 16.72 5.24 -12.13
C TYR A 818 15.21 5.49 -12.25
N SER A 819 14.41 4.78 -11.45
CA SER A 819 12.95 4.89 -11.45
C SER A 819 12.49 6.31 -11.10
N TYR A 820 13.12 6.93 -10.09
CA TYR A 820 12.80 8.30 -9.72
C TYR A 820 13.10 9.27 -10.86
N ILE A 821 14.32 9.21 -11.40
CA ILE A 821 14.82 10.20 -12.35
C ILE A 821 14.15 10.07 -13.72
N PHE A 822 14.12 8.85 -14.27
CA PHE A 822 13.83 8.63 -15.69
C PHE A 822 12.44 8.07 -15.98
N LEU A 823 11.83 7.34 -15.05
CA LEU A 823 10.54 6.71 -15.25
C LEU A 823 9.39 7.59 -14.75
N ASP A 824 8.16 7.15 -15.01
CA ASP A 824 6.94 7.79 -14.52
C ASP A 824 6.26 6.89 -13.48
N PRO A 825 6.84 6.77 -12.26
CA PRO A 825 6.22 5.97 -11.22
C PRO A 825 4.85 6.54 -10.86
N GLU A 826 3.97 5.68 -10.33
CA GLU A 826 2.68 6.11 -9.77
C GLU A 826 2.86 7.31 -8.85
N LEU A 827 2.00 8.31 -9.01
CA LEU A 827 2.12 9.60 -8.33
C LEU A 827 2.19 9.47 -6.80
N SER A 828 1.45 8.51 -6.23
CA SER A 828 1.45 8.21 -4.80
C SER A 828 2.77 7.61 -4.27
N LYS A 829 3.61 7.05 -5.13
CA LYS A 829 4.92 6.49 -4.77
C LYS A 829 6.06 7.49 -4.95
N LEU A 830 5.81 8.62 -5.61
CA LEU A 830 6.86 9.53 -6.07
C LEU A 830 7.66 10.14 -4.92
N MET A 831 7.01 10.57 -3.84
CA MET A 831 7.69 11.18 -2.68
C MET A 831 8.54 10.19 -1.89
N VAL A 832 8.04 8.98 -1.66
CA VAL A 832 8.81 7.91 -1.00
C VAL A 832 10.02 7.51 -1.88
N LEU A 833 9.81 7.41 -3.19
CA LEU A 833 10.88 7.07 -4.13
C LEU A 833 11.92 8.19 -4.23
N LYS A 834 11.52 9.46 -4.15
CA LYS A 834 12.44 10.61 -4.06
C LYS A 834 13.37 10.47 -2.87
N GLU A 835 12.83 10.23 -1.68
CA GLU A 835 13.61 10.10 -0.45
C GLU A 835 14.58 8.91 -0.52
N LYS A 836 14.12 7.75 -1.01
CA LYS A 836 14.97 6.58 -1.25
C LYS A 836 16.10 6.90 -2.23
N ALA A 837 15.78 7.51 -3.37
CA ALA A 837 16.77 7.86 -4.38
C ALA A 837 17.83 8.83 -3.83
N GLN A 838 17.43 9.83 -3.05
CA GLN A 838 18.35 10.77 -2.37
C GLN A 838 19.25 10.05 -1.36
N SER A 839 18.68 9.18 -0.53
CA SER A 839 19.42 8.40 0.46
C SER A 839 20.43 7.46 -0.21
N HIS A 840 19.99 6.69 -1.20
CA HIS A 840 20.86 5.76 -1.95
C HIS A 840 21.98 6.50 -2.67
N ALA A 841 21.68 7.62 -3.34
CA ALA A 841 22.70 8.39 -4.04
C ALA A 841 23.74 8.98 -3.08
N LYS A 842 23.31 9.45 -1.90
CA LYS A 842 24.24 9.92 -0.86
C LYS A 842 25.19 8.80 -0.43
N VAL A 843 24.64 7.64 -0.06
CA VAL A 843 25.43 6.47 0.37
C VAL A 843 26.40 6.02 -0.73
N LEU A 844 25.92 5.92 -1.97
CA LEU A 844 26.77 5.52 -3.10
C LEU A 844 27.87 6.53 -3.35
N LEU A 845 27.59 7.83 -3.35
CA LEU A 845 28.60 8.86 -3.56
C LEU A 845 29.67 8.87 -2.48
N GLU A 846 29.29 8.69 -1.20
CA GLU A 846 30.26 8.55 -0.11
C GLU A 846 31.19 7.35 -0.34
N LYS A 847 30.66 6.21 -0.82
CA LYS A 847 31.47 5.02 -1.13
C LYS A 847 32.38 5.24 -2.34
N ILE A 848 31.87 5.86 -3.41
CA ILE A 848 32.63 6.18 -4.60
C ILE A 848 33.77 7.15 -4.24
N GLU A 849 33.47 8.23 -3.51
CA GLU A 849 34.46 9.23 -3.10
C GLU A 849 35.55 8.62 -2.20
N ASN A 850 35.20 7.71 -1.30
CA ASN A 850 36.18 6.98 -0.50
C ASN A 850 37.04 6.01 -1.34
N GLY A 851 36.44 5.36 -2.35
CA GLY A 851 37.15 4.50 -3.30
C GLY A 851 38.10 5.28 -4.21
N LEU A 852 37.71 6.50 -4.61
CA LEU A 852 38.54 7.44 -5.38
C LEU A 852 39.62 8.10 -4.51
N GLY A 853 39.29 8.39 -3.26
CA GLY A 853 40.09 9.13 -2.27
C GLY A 853 41.15 8.30 -1.55
N GLY A 854 41.60 7.19 -2.14
CA GLY A 854 42.69 6.33 -1.66
C GLY A 854 44.08 6.98 -1.61
N SER A 855 44.17 8.26 -1.23
CA SER A 855 45.33 8.82 -0.54
C SER A 855 44.98 8.86 0.96
N ILE A 856 45.44 7.83 1.67
CA ILE A 856 45.42 7.76 3.13
C ILE A 856 45.92 9.11 3.72
N SER A 857 45.12 9.66 4.63
CA SER A 857 45.53 10.72 5.56
C SER A 857 46.98 10.53 6.01
N SER A 858 47.80 11.52 5.71
CA SER A 858 49.27 11.55 5.76
C SER A 858 49.88 11.49 7.16
N LYS A 859 49.26 10.79 8.14
CA LYS A 859 49.80 10.64 9.50
C LYS A 859 49.90 9.21 10.03
N ILE A 860 49.31 8.20 9.37
CA ILE A 860 49.38 6.80 9.84
C ILE A 860 50.38 5.94 9.05
N PHE A 861 50.83 6.40 7.87
CA PHE A 861 51.74 5.62 7.01
C PHE A 861 53.22 5.60 7.48
N LEU A 862 53.62 6.43 8.44
CA LEU A 862 55.01 6.46 8.91
C LEU A 862 55.41 5.24 9.76
N LEU A 863 54.44 4.47 10.27
CA LEU A 863 54.70 3.30 11.13
C LEU A 863 54.63 1.95 10.38
N PHE A 864 54.01 1.90 9.20
CA PHE A 864 53.85 0.65 8.42
C PHE A 864 54.81 0.52 7.23
N SER A 865 55.58 1.55 6.90
CA SER A 865 56.52 1.53 5.75
C SER A 865 57.82 0.76 5.99
N LEU A 866 58.02 0.14 7.15
CA LEU A 866 59.22 -0.66 7.46
C LEU A 866 59.11 -2.14 7.08
N PHE A 867 57.91 -2.68 6.79
CA PHE A 867 57.75 -4.12 6.53
C PHE A 867 56.67 -4.45 5.49
N SER A 868 56.77 -3.95 4.27
CA SER A 868 56.09 -4.55 3.11
C SER A 868 56.50 -3.89 1.80
N LYS A 869 57.07 -4.66 0.87
CA LYS A 869 57.08 -4.30 -0.56
C LYS A 869 55.67 -4.54 -1.12
N SER A 870 54.76 -3.59 -0.94
CA SER A 870 53.48 -3.58 -1.66
C SER A 870 53.57 -2.62 -2.85
N LYS A 871 53.04 -3.07 -4.00
CA LYS A 871 52.87 -2.24 -5.21
C LYS A 871 52.04 -1.00 -4.85
N LYS A 872 52.45 0.16 -5.35
CA LYS A 872 51.67 1.41 -5.22
C LYS A 872 50.23 1.17 -5.73
N PRO A 873 49.19 1.66 -5.03
CA PRO A 873 47.84 1.68 -5.57
C PRO A 873 47.87 2.56 -6.81
N THR A 874 47.63 1.96 -7.96
CA THR A 874 47.53 2.68 -9.23
C THR A 874 46.14 3.30 -9.23
N GLU A 875 46.04 4.63 -9.26
CA GLU A 875 44.77 5.30 -9.52
C GLU A 875 44.12 4.63 -10.73
N HIS A 876 42.85 4.26 -10.61
CA HIS A 876 42.13 3.62 -11.71
C HIS A 876 42.19 4.54 -12.93
N ILE A 877 42.57 4.03 -14.10
CA ILE A 877 42.88 4.83 -15.31
C ILE A 877 41.75 5.80 -15.70
N ILE A 878 40.51 5.45 -15.37
CA ILE A 878 39.31 6.27 -15.56
C ILE A 878 39.31 7.54 -14.69
N VAL A 879 39.85 7.49 -13.47
CA VAL A 879 39.98 8.67 -12.60
C VAL A 879 40.93 9.69 -13.22
N GLN A 880 42.02 9.19 -13.81
CA GLN A 880 42.99 10.01 -14.53
C GLN A 880 42.36 10.63 -15.79
N HIS A 881 41.67 9.82 -16.60
CA HIS A 881 40.98 10.33 -17.79
C HIS A 881 39.85 11.33 -17.45
N LEU A 882 39.10 11.12 -16.36
CA LEU A 882 38.07 12.06 -15.90
C LEU A 882 38.70 13.39 -15.44
N HIS A 883 39.84 13.33 -14.76
CA HIS A 883 40.62 14.51 -14.39
C HIS A 883 41.13 15.26 -15.63
N GLU A 884 41.67 14.57 -16.62
CA GLU A 884 42.17 15.14 -17.89
C GLU A 884 41.10 15.88 -18.69
N ILE A 885 39.84 15.41 -18.64
CA ILE A 885 38.72 16.08 -19.31
C ILE A 885 38.04 17.16 -18.45
N GLY A 886 38.53 17.43 -17.24
CA GLY A 886 38.10 18.58 -16.43
C GLY A 886 37.22 18.29 -15.22
N TYR A 887 37.07 17.02 -14.80
CA TYR A 887 36.45 16.63 -13.53
C TYR A 887 37.55 16.44 -12.48
N THR A 888 37.91 17.51 -11.78
CA THR A 888 39.14 17.56 -10.98
C THR A 888 38.94 17.21 -9.51
N SER A 889 37.72 17.35 -8.99
CA SER A 889 37.41 16.94 -7.61
C SER A 889 36.81 15.54 -7.52
N SER A 890 37.05 14.84 -6.41
CA SER A 890 36.46 13.52 -6.13
C SER A 890 34.93 13.54 -6.19
N ARG A 891 34.31 14.66 -5.78
CA ARG A 891 32.86 14.87 -5.87
C ARG A 891 32.37 14.92 -7.33
N GLU A 892 33.07 15.66 -8.18
CA GLU A 892 32.73 15.78 -9.60
C GLU A 892 32.91 14.46 -10.35
N GLN A 893 33.97 13.72 -10.04
CA GLN A 893 34.22 12.39 -10.58
C GLN A 893 33.19 11.38 -10.07
N GLY A 894 32.88 11.41 -8.77
CA GLY A 894 31.86 10.56 -8.14
C GLY A 894 30.48 10.77 -8.74
N ASN A 895 30.13 12.03 -9.04
CA ASN A 895 28.90 12.38 -9.73
C ASN A 895 28.80 11.76 -11.14
N VAL A 896 29.90 11.78 -11.92
CA VAL A 896 29.97 11.15 -13.25
C VAL A 896 29.84 9.62 -13.14
N LEU A 897 30.55 9.01 -12.19
CA LEU A 897 30.51 7.57 -11.96
C LEU A 897 29.11 7.12 -11.52
N LEU A 898 28.48 7.81 -10.57
CA LEU A 898 27.11 7.50 -10.15
C LEU A 898 26.14 7.60 -11.33
N ALA A 899 26.27 8.62 -12.18
CA ALA A 899 25.44 8.73 -13.37
C ALA A 899 25.56 7.47 -14.24
N ILE A 900 26.80 7.02 -14.54
CA ILE A 900 27.08 5.79 -15.31
C ILE A 900 26.48 4.55 -14.64
N MET A 901 26.65 4.42 -13.32
CA MET A 901 26.11 3.32 -12.53
C MET A 901 24.59 3.23 -12.67
N VAL A 902 23.87 4.35 -12.56
CA VAL A 902 22.40 4.37 -12.66
C VAL A 902 21.93 3.82 -14.02
N GLY A 903 22.58 4.18 -15.12
CA GLY A 903 22.21 3.67 -16.45
C GLY A 903 22.49 2.17 -16.69
N SER A 904 23.32 1.54 -15.86
CA SER A 904 23.61 0.10 -15.98
C SER A 904 22.40 -0.80 -15.64
N VAL A 905 21.40 -0.26 -14.93
CA VAL A 905 20.15 -0.97 -14.63
C VAL A 905 19.35 -1.22 -15.91
N GLU A 906 19.25 -0.22 -16.79
CA GLU A 906 18.58 -0.33 -18.09
C GLU A 906 19.26 -1.35 -19.00
N LEU A 907 20.60 -1.43 -18.96
CA LEU A 907 21.38 -2.43 -19.70
C LEU A 907 20.99 -3.85 -19.27
N SER A 908 20.74 -4.07 -17.98
CA SER A 908 20.30 -5.38 -17.46
C SER A 908 18.94 -5.79 -18.05
N VAL A 909 18.01 -4.83 -18.18
CA VAL A 909 16.70 -5.06 -18.82
C VAL A 909 16.87 -5.35 -20.31
N ALA A 910 17.72 -4.58 -20.99
CA ALA A 910 18.00 -4.78 -22.42
C ALA A 910 18.59 -6.17 -22.70
N CYS A 911 19.57 -6.61 -21.89
CA CYS A 911 20.15 -7.95 -21.98
C CYS A 911 19.10 -9.03 -21.70
N THR A 912 18.23 -8.81 -20.71
CA THR A 912 17.13 -9.74 -20.38
C THR A 912 16.16 -9.92 -21.55
N ASN A 913 15.67 -8.82 -22.12
CA ASN A 913 14.73 -8.87 -23.24
C ASN A 913 15.38 -9.50 -24.48
N MET A 914 16.64 -9.18 -24.76
CA MET A 914 17.39 -9.77 -25.87
C MET A 914 17.54 -11.29 -25.74
N VAL A 915 17.94 -11.77 -24.56
CA VAL A 915 18.06 -13.21 -24.31
C VAL A 915 16.69 -13.88 -24.38
N ASN A 916 15.65 -13.25 -23.81
CA ASN A 916 14.30 -13.78 -23.88
C ASN A 916 13.74 -13.84 -25.32
N LEU A 917 14.15 -12.93 -26.20
CA LEU A 917 13.75 -12.93 -27.61
C LEU A 917 14.41 -14.07 -28.40
N TYR A 918 15.66 -14.41 -28.09
CA TYR A 918 16.44 -15.35 -28.89
C TYR A 918 16.52 -16.77 -28.34
N LEU A 919 16.39 -16.96 -27.03
CA LEU A 919 16.42 -18.29 -26.40
C LEU A 919 15.18 -19.10 -26.79
N ASP A 920 15.40 -20.28 -27.36
CA ASP A 920 14.44 -21.20 -27.99
C ASP A 920 13.76 -20.60 -29.24
N SER A 921 14.41 -19.67 -29.93
CA SER A 921 13.89 -19.04 -31.17
C SER A 921 14.50 -19.66 -32.44
N GLN A 922 13.90 -19.37 -33.61
CA GLN A 922 14.46 -19.74 -34.92
C GLN A 922 15.86 -19.16 -35.21
N HIS A 923 16.29 -18.14 -34.45
CA HIS A 923 17.59 -17.49 -34.61
C HIS A 923 18.67 -18.05 -33.68
N GLU A 924 18.30 -18.92 -32.74
CA GLU A 924 19.21 -19.45 -31.73
C GLU A 924 20.43 -20.13 -32.36
N GLU A 925 20.23 -21.02 -33.33
CA GLU A 925 21.33 -21.78 -33.92
C GLU A 925 22.33 -20.87 -34.64
N ALA A 926 21.84 -19.87 -35.39
CA ALA A 926 22.69 -18.88 -36.05
C ALA A 926 23.52 -18.06 -35.03
N ILE A 927 22.89 -17.63 -33.93
CA ILE A 927 23.56 -16.90 -32.85
C ILE A 927 24.60 -17.78 -32.16
N ARG A 928 24.29 -19.06 -31.92
CA ARG A 928 25.19 -20.05 -31.31
C ARG A 928 26.43 -20.26 -32.17
N GLN A 929 26.28 -20.44 -33.48
CA GLN A 929 27.41 -20.57 -34.41
C GLN A 929 28.30 -19.32 -34.40
N LEU A 930 27.72 -18.13 -34.44
CA LEU A 930 28.46 -16.86 -34.34
C LEU A 930 29.18 -16.71 -32.99
N ALA A 931 28.53 -17.10 -31.89
CA ALA A 931 29.09 -17.01 -30.55
C ALA A 931 30.34 -17.89 -30.37
N LEU A 932 30.30 -19.11 -30.91
CA LEU A 932 31.40 -20.07 -30.91
C LEU A 932 32.54 -19.64 -31.86
N ALA A 933 32.20 -19.11 -33.04
CA ALA A 933 33.19 -18.67 -34.04
C ALA A 933 33.83 -17.30 -33.75
N GLY A 934 33.31 -16.55 -32.76
CA GLY A 934 33.85 -15.26 -32.33
C GLY A 934 33.37 -14.04 -33.12
N ASP A 935 32.27 -14.16 -33.88
CA ASP A 935 31.60 -13.08 -34.63
C ASP A 935 32.52 -12.19 -35.48
N LYS A 936 33.26 -12.81 -36.42
CA LYS A 936 34.26 -12.12 -37.26
C LYS A 936 33.66 -11.00 -38.13
N GLU A 937 32.39 -11.13 -38.54
CA GLU A 937 31.68 -10.16 -39.38
C GLU A 937 30.89 -9.12 -38.58
N GLY A 938 30.80 -9.25 -37.26
CA GLY A 938 30.06 -8.32 -36.39
C GLY A 938 28.54 -8.44 -36.48
N GLU A 939 28.03 -9.61 -36.87
CA GLU A 939 26.59 -9.88 -37.03
C GLU A 939 25.84 -9.96 -35.70
N LEU A 940 26.49 -10.36 -34.59
CA LEU A 940 25.86 -10.36 -33.27
C LEU A 940 25.45 -8.96 -32.83
N ALA A 941 26.16 -7.93 -33.29
CA ALA A 941 25.74 -6.54 -33.08
C ALA A 941 24.45 -6.19 -33.84
N GLY A 942 24.13 -6.91 -34.91
CA GLY A 942 22.85 -6.84 -35.62
C GLY A 942 21.70 -7.42 -34.82
N TYR A 943 21.90 -8.61 -34.24
CA TYR A 943 20.92 -9.23 -33.34
C TYR A 943 20.64 -8.36 -32.10
N ALA A 944 21.67 -7.78 -31.48
CA ALA A 944 21.48 -6.85 -30.36
C ALA A 944 20.67 -5.60 -30.77
N ARG A 945 20.87 -5.07 -31.99
CA ARG A 945 20.10 -3.93 -32.53
C ARG A 945 18.63 -4.25 -32.70
N GLU A 946 18.32 -5.38 -33.32
CA GLU A 946 16.93 -5.79 -33.57
C GLU A 946 16.20 -6.12 -32.26
N ALA A 947 16.89 -6.72 -31.28
CA ALA A 947 16.30 -6.95 -29.96
C ALA A 947 15.86 -5.65 -29.28
N LEU A 948 16.66 -4.59 -29.35
CA LEU A 948 16.29 -3.27 -28.81
C LEU A 948 15.16 -2.57 -29.60
N ARG A 949 14.90 -2.96 -30.85
CA ARG A 949 13.83 -2.40 -31.66
C ARG A 949 12.50 -3.13 -31.41
N LEU A 950 12.56 -4.45 -31.31
CA LEU A 950 11.41 -5.34 -31.16
C LEU A 950 10.96 -5.50 -29.71
N ASP A 951 11.91 -5.50 -28.77
CA ASP A 951 11.65 -5.68 -27.34
C ASP A 951 12.49 -4.70 -26.48
N PRO A 952 12.32 -3.38 -26.67
CA PRO A 952 13.08 -2.37 -25.93
C PRO A 952 12.83 -2.47 -24.42
N SER A 953 13.79 -1.99 -23.62
CA SER A 953 13.61 -1.85 -22.16
C SER A 953 12.41 -0.97 -21.80
N PHE A 954 12.26 0.16 -22.51
CA PHE A 954 11.18 1.13 -22.34
C PHE A 954 10.61 1.56 -23.70
N LYS A 955 9.31 1.87 -23.76
CA LYS A 955 8.65 2.24 -25.04
C LYS A 955 9.07 3.62 -25.53
N GLY A 956 9.36 4.54 -24.63
CA GLY A 956 9.46 5.93 -24.98
C GLY A 956 9.97 6.82 -23.86
N VAL A 957 9.95 8.13 -24.12
CA VAL A 957 10.42 9.16 -23.18
C VAL A 957 9.46 10.33 -23.11
N TYR A 958 9.41 10.98 -21.96
CA TYR A 958 8.72 12.25 -21.81
C TYR A 958 9.61 13.45 -22.17
N ARG A 959 8.99 14.47 -22.76
CA ARG A 959 9.53 15.80 -22.99
C ARG A 959 8.58 16.86 -22.44
N ILE A 960 9.12 18.01 -22.05
CA ILE A 960 8.35 19.17 -21.57
C ILE A 960 8.59 20.32 -22.53
N ALA A 961 7.52 20.99 -22.97
CA ALA A 961 7.64 22.21 -23.76
C ALA A 961 8.12 23.38 -22.87
N SER A 962 9.22 24.03 -23.26
CA SER A 962 9.77 25.20 -22.56
C SER A 962 9.03 26.51 -22.86
N SER A 963 8.20 26.51 -23.91
CA SER A 963 7.34 27.61 -24.34
C SER A 963 6.16 27.05 -25.13
N ASP A 964 5.10 27.85 -25.30
CA ASP A 964 4.03 27.52 -26.24
C ASP A 964 4.62 27.24 -27.62
N HIS A 965 4.27 26.08 -28.20
CA HIS A 965 4.83 25.66 -29.46
C HIS A 965 3.87 24.76 -30.27
N ASN A 966 3.97 24.86 -31.59
CA ASN A 966 3.29 23.98 -32.53
C ASN A 966 4.35 23.19 -33.29
N VAL A 967 4.28 21.87 -33.23
CA VAL A 967 5.13 20.96 -34.01
C VAL A 967 4.23 20.04 -34.81
N ASP A 968 4.35 20.09 -36.14
CA ASP A 968 3.56 19.32 -37.12
C ASP A 968 2.05 19.29 -36.82
N GLY A 969 1.47 20.44 -36.43
CA GLY A 969 0.04 20.60 -36.15
C GLY A 969 -0.36 20.33 -34.69
N LEU A 970 0.55 19.85 -33.86
CA LEU A 970 0.30 19.58 -32.45
C LEU A 970 0.63 20.82 -31.60
N ASN A 971 -0.40 21.48 -31.06
CA ASN A 971 -0.26 22.65 -30.18
C ASN A 971 0.00 22.22 -28.73
N ILE A 972 1.16 22.58 -28.19
CA ILE A 972 1.56 22.28 -26.81
C ILE A 972 1.84 23.60 -26.09
N GLN A 973 1.18 23.79 -24.95
CA GLN A 973 1.43 24.94 -24.08
C GLN A 973 2.74 24.76 -23.32
N LYS A 974 3.33 25.86 -22.88
CA LYS A 974 4.46 25.86 -21.95
C LYS A 974 4.17 24.95 -20.75
N ASP A 975 5.18 24.20 -20.34
CA ASP A 975 5.14 23.17 -19.29
C ASP A 975 4.27 21.95 -19.65
N GLY A 976 3.70 21.93 -20.87
CA GLY A 976 2.98 20.79 -21.43
C GLY A 976 3.90 19.60 -21.64
N ARG A 977 3.44 18.44 -21.17
CA ARG A 977 4.17 17.17 -21.23
C ARG A 977 3.79 16.39 -22.50
N VAL A 978 4.78 15.80 -23.16
CA VAL A 978 4.58 14.94 -24.34
C VAL A 978 5.34 13.63 -24.15
N PHE A 979 4.67 12.50 -24.27
CA PHE A 979 5.28 11.18 -24.37
C PHE A 979 5.63 10.87 -25.82
N LEU A 980 6.89 10.52 -26.07
CA LEU A 980 7.39 10.12 -27.37
C LEU A 980 7.52 8.61 -27.41
N ASP A 981 6.61 7.94 -28.12
CA ASP A 981 6.57 6.48 -28.25
C ASP A 981 7.57 6.01 -29.32
N LEU A 982 8.80 5.77 -28.87
CA LEU A 982 9.91 5.32 -29.72
C LEU A 982 9.69 3.90 -30.25
N TYR A 983 8.97 3.06 -29.50
CA TYR A 983 8.61 1.72 -29.94
C TYR A 983 7.66 1.80 -31.13
N ALA A 984 6.57 2.55 -31.03
CA ALA A 984 5.65 2.76 -32.15
C ALA A 984 6.35 3.36 -33.38
N ALA A 985 7.21 4.37 -33.18
CA ALA A 985 8.02 4.93 -34.26
C ALA A 985 8.95 3.89 -34.91
N GLY A 986 9.52 2.98 -34.11
CA GLY A 986 10.38 1.88 -34.56
C GLY A 986 9.64 0.73 -35.28
N GLN A 987 8.31 0.75 -35.28
CA GLN A 987 7.44 -0.18 -36.01
C GLN A 987 6.90 0.41 -37.32
N ASN A 988 7.31 1.63 -37.70
CA ASN A 988 6.91 2.23 -38.96
C ASN A 988 7.48 1.45 -40.16
N ASP A 989 6.60 0.84 -40.97
CA ASP A 989 6.95 -0.04 -42.08
C ASP A 989 7.60 0.68 -43.27
N GLN A 990 7.30 1.98 -43.45
CA GLN A 990 7.90 2.83 -44.48
C GLN A 990 9.38 3.12 -44.18
N VAL A 991 9.74 3.18 -42.90
CA VAL A 991 11.12 3.41 -42.44
C VAL A 991 11.86 2.09 -42.22
N PHE A 992 11.17 1.09 -41.67
CA PHE A 992 11.70 -0.24 -41.35
C PHE A 992 10.89 -1.32 -42.07
N PRO A 993 11.24 -1.71 -43.31
CA PRO A 993 10.52 -2.75 -44.04
C PRO A 993 10.45 -4.06 -43.26
N GLN A 994 9.28 -4.70 -43.17
CA GLN A 994 9.04 -5.88 -42.32
C GLN A 994 9.44 -5.62 -40.84
N PRO A 995 8.81 -4.64 -40.18
CA PRO A 995 9.25 -4.15 -38.88
C PRO A 995 9.07 -5.17 -37.75
N ASP A 996 8.27 -6.20 -37.91
CA ASP A 996 8.09 -7.30 -36.94
C ASP A 996 9.17 -8.39 -37.03
N THR A 997 9.96 -8.41 -38.11
CA THR A 997 10.99 -9.44 -38.34
C THR A 997 12.37 -9.03 -37.85
N VAL A 998 13.10 -10.00 -37.30
CA VAL A 998 14.53 -9.84 -36.94
C VAL A 998 15.36 -9.88 -38.22
N ASN A 999 16.05 -8.77 -38.52
CA ASN A 999 17.05 -8.72 -39.59
C ASN A 999 18.38 -8.16 -39.05
N ALA A 1000 19.35 -9.04 -38.78
CA ALA A 1000 20.68 -8.66 -38.27
C ALA A 1000 21.49 -7.77 -39.23
N ARG A 1001 21.13 -7.76 -40.52
CA ARG A 1001 21.79 -6.97 -41.58
C ARG A 1001 21.04 -5.68 -41.93
N ARG A 1002 19.92 -5.37 -41.25
CA ARG A 1002 19.16 -4.11 -41.41
C ARG A 1002 20.10 -2.91 -41.21
N ASP A 1003 19.90 -1.87 -42.03
CA ASP A 1003 20.78 -0.71 -42.23
C ASP A 1003 21.70 -0.40 -41.02
N GLN A 1004 23.01 -0.40 -41.31
CA GLN A 1004 24.09 -0.29 -40.33
C GLN A 1004 24.43 1.16 -39.94
N SER A 1005 23.65 2.16 -40.37
CA SER A 1005 23.83 3.58 -40.04
C SER A 1005 23.73 3.91 -38.53
N GLY A 1006 23.53 2.90 -37.67
CA GLY A 1006 23.40 2.98 -36.22
C GLY A 1006 24.58 2.48 -35.37
N LYS A 1007 24.51 2.75 -34.06
CA LYS A 1007 25.54 2.43 -33.04
C LYS A 1007 25.79 0.92 -32.90
N LYS A 1008 27.03 0.52 -32.59
CA LYS A 1008 27.39 -0.85 -32.15
C LYS A 1008 27.00 -1.01 -30.66
N TYR A 1009 26.35 -2.10 -30.28
CA TYR A 1009 25.90 -2.40 -28.90
C TYR A 1009 26.83 -3.42 -28.25
N ILE A 1010 28.07 -2.97 -28.01
CA ILE A 1010 29.21 -3.87 -27.79
C ILE A 1010 29.05 -4.75 -26.54
N ILE A 1011 28.51 -4.22 -25.43
CA ILE A 1011 28.30 -5.00 -24.20
C ILE A 1011 27.25 -6.10 -24.40
N MET A 1012 26.07 -5.75 -24.94
CA MET A 1012 24.99 -6.71 -25.19
C MET A 1012 25.46 -7.86 -26.08
N THR A 1013 26.23 -7.56 -27.14
CA THR A 1013 26.82 -8.58 -28.01
C THR A 1013 27.68 -9.58 -27.24
N HIS A 1014 28.48 -9.14 -26.26
CA HIS A 1014 29.37 -10.01 -25.50
C HIS A 1014 28.65 -10.79 -24.39
N VAL A 1015 27.59 -10.23 -23.81
CA VAL A 1015 26.67 -10.97 -22.92
C VAL A 1015 25.95 -12.07 -23.71
N LEU A 1016 25.41 -11.73 -24.89
CA LEU A 1016 24.75 -12.70 -25.78
C LEU A 1016 25.72 -13.83 -26.15
N ARG A 1017 26.94 -13.48 -26.54
CA ARG A 1017 28.00 -14.45 -26.84
C ARG A 1017 28.34 -15.31 -25.63
N GLY A 1018 28.46 -14.74 -24.43
CA GLY A 1018 28.77 -15.47 -23.20
C GLY A 1018 27.73 -16.54 -22.86
N ILE A 1019 26.46 -16.27 -23.13
CA ILE A 1019 25.34 -17.18 -22.90
C ILE A 1019 25.30 -18.29 -23.96
N PHE A 1020 25.28 -17.93 -25.26
CA PHE A 1020 25.13 -18.90 -26.34
C PHE A 1020 26.40 -19.71 -26.65
N ALA A 1021 27.56 -19.31 -26.11
CA ALA A 1021 28.76 -20.12 -26.12
C ALA A 1021 28.69 -21.31 -25.13
N ILE A 1022 27.72 -21.33 -24.21
CA ILE A 1022 27.50 -22.47 -23.31
C ILE A 1022 26.74 -23.56 -24.06
N LYS A 1023 27.28 -24.78 -23.99
CA LYS A 1023 26.70 -25.94 -24.65
C LYS A 1023 25.33 -26.27 -24.04
N ASP A 1024 24.37 -26.63 -24.90
CA ASP A 1024 23.07 -27.20 -24.50
C ASP A 1024 22.26 -26.34 -23.50
N ILE A 1025 22.43 -25.01 -23.53
CA ILE A 1025 21.59 -24.08 -22.76
C ILE A 1025 20.18 -24.02 -23.35
N GLN A 1026 19.17 -24.20 -22.50
CA GLN A 1026 17.74 -24.13 -22.88
C GLN A 1026 16.89 -23.65 -21.68
N ARG A 1027 15.63 -23.23 -21.92
CA ARG A 1027 14.73 -22.83 -20.83
C ARG A 1027 14.46 -23.97 -19.85
N ALA A 1028 14.29 -23.64 -18.58
CA ALA A 1028 13.80 -24.59 -17.59
C ALA A 1028 12.31 -24.96 -17.86
N PRO A 1029 11.83 -26.12 -17.40
CA PRO A 1029 10.44 -26.53 -17.62
C PRO A 1029 9.40 -25.58 -16.99
N GLY A 1030 8.24 -25.46 -17.65
CA GLY A 1030 7.06 -24.76 -17.12
C GLY A 1030 7.29 -23.27 -16.87
N ASN A 1031 6.64 -22.73 -15.83
CA ASN A 1031 6.69 -21.30 -15.50
C ASN A 1031 8.10 -20.80 -15.13
N SER A 1032 9.01 -21.68 -14.71
CA SER A 1032 10.38 -21.30 -14.36
C SER A 1032 11.19 -20.86 -15.57
N GLY A 1033 10.94 -21.42 -16.76
CA GLY A 1033 11.59 -21.02 -18.01
C GLY A 1033 10.90 -19.87 -18.75
N VAL A 1034 9.83 -19.30 -18.19
CA VAL A 1034 9.08 -18.20 -18.80
C VAL A 1034 9.44 -16.90 -18.09
N LEU A 1035 9.81 -15.88 -18.87
CA LEU A 1035 9.95 -14.53 -18.35
C LEU A 1035 8.54 -13.95 -18.09
N ASN A 1036 8.09 -14.06 -16.84
CA ASN A 1036 6.76 -13.60 -16.43
C ASN A 1036 6.68 -12.07 -16.48
N ARG A 1037 6.00 -11.54 -17.50
CA ARG A 1037 5.83 -10.11 -17.77
C ARG A 1037 4.45 -9.84 -18.38
N PHE A 1038 3.94 -8.62 -18.22
CA PHE A 1038 2.63 -8.22 -18.72
C PHE A 1038 2.65 -6.81 -19.32
N LYS A 1039 1.64 -6.45 -20.12
CA LYS A 1039 1.47 -5.09 -20.62
C LYS A 1039 0.74 -4.29 -19.55
N ASP A 1040 1.38 -3.24 -19.04
CA ASP A 1040 0.70 -2.29 -18.15
C ASP A 1040 0.19 -1.10 -18.97
N HIS A 1041 -1.12 -0.96 -19.08
CA HIS A 1041 -1.75 0.12 -19.85
C HIS A 1041 -1.71 1.49 -19.16
N GLU A 1042 -1.45 1.52 -17.86
CA GLU A 1042 -1.39 2.73 -17.04
C GLU A 1042 0.05 3.29 -16.95
N ARG A 1043 1.03 2.51 -17.39
CA ARG A 1043 2.46 2.86 -17.42
C ARG A 1043 2.96 2.90 -18.85
N HIS A 1044 2.60 3.96 -19.58
CA HIS A 1044 2.86 4.10 -21.02
C HIS A 1044 4.36 4.05 -21.39
N GLU A 1045 5.26 4.40 -20.47
CA GLU A 1045 6.69 4.34 -20.66
C GLU A 1045 7.25 2.90 -20.64
N LEU A 1046 6.53 1.96 -20.01
CA LEU A 1046 6.97 0.56 -19.91
C LEU A 1046 6.58 -0.23 -21.17
N ASN A 1047 7.55 -0.98 -21.71
CA ASN A 1047 7.25 -1.96 -22.74
C ASN A 1047 6.53 -3.18 -22.15
N TYR A 1048 7.09 -3.70 -21.07
CA TYR A 1048 6.48 -4.69 -20.22
C TYR A 1048 6.74 -4.31 -18.75
N ALA A 1049 5.82 -4.70 -17.89
CA ALA A 1049 5.96 -4.65 -16.45
C ALA A 1049 6.12 -6.05 -15.87
N TYR A 1050 6.62 -6.09 -14.65
CA TYR A 1050 6.95 -7.29 -13.89
C TYR A 1050 6.36 -7.17 -12.48
N LEU A 1051 6.36 -8.28 -11.73
CA LEU A 1051 6.09 -8.27 -10.30
C LEU A 1051 7.42 -8.46 -9.55
N ASP A 1052 7.70 -7.57 -8.60
CA ASP A 1052 8.85 -7.69 -7.71
C ASP A 1052 8.65 -8.80 -6.66
N ASP A 1053 9.61 -8.95 -5.75
CA ASP A 1053 9.55 -9.96 -4.69
C ASP A 1053 8.39 -9.71 -3.72
N ASN A 1054 7.99 -8.44 -3.54
CA ASN A 1054 6.84 -8.00 -2.75
C ASN A 1054 5.52 -7.99 -3.55
N LYS A 1055 5.54 -8.46 -4.80
CA LYS A 1055 4.39 -8.53 -5.72
C LYS A 1055 3.82 -7.17 -6.12
N TYR A 1056 4.60 -6.10 -6.00
CA TYR A 1056 4.26 -4.81 -6.61
C TYR A 1056 4.68 -4.78 -8.08
N VAL A 1057 3.95 -3.96 -8.86
CA VAL A 1057 4.31 -3.67 -10.25
C VAL A 1057 5.68 -2.99 -10.27
N SER A 1058 6.59 -3.56 -11.05
CA SER A 1058 7.98 -3.14 -11.17
C SER A 1058 8.40 -3.08 -12.63
N PRO A 1059 9.25 -2.11 -13.03
CA PRO A 1059 9.87 -2.10 -14.36
C PRO A 1059 11.00 -3.14 -14.48
N TRP A 1060 11.41 -3.78 -13.38
CA TRP A 1060 12.59 -4.63 -13.32
C TRP A 1060 12.24 -6.12 -13.46
N PRO A 1061 12.88 -6.85 -14.39
CA PRO A 1061 12.64 -8.29 -14.55
C PRO A 1061 13.16 -9.06 -13.33
N ASN A 1062 12.39 -10.07 -12.91
CA ASN A 1062 12.71 -10.82 -11.70
C ASN A 1062 13.45 -12.13 -12.00
N SER A 1063 12.85 -13.01 -12.81
CA SER A 1063 13.29 -14.40 -12.94
C SER A 1063 13.11 -14.97 -14.34
N LEU A 1064 14.11 -15.74 -14.78
CA LEU A 1064 14.07 -16.63 -15.94
C LEU A 1064 15.10 -17.74 -15.71
N ALA A 1065 14.65 -18.96 -15.44
CA ALA A 1065 15.53 -20.09 -15.20
C ALA A 1065 15.87 -20.82 -16.50
N VAL A 1066 17.12 -21.28 -16.59
CA VAL A 1066 17.63 -22.10 -17.69
C VAL A 1066 18.33 -23.32 -17.13
N VAL A 1067 18.41 -24.36 -17.95
CA VAL A 1067 19.22 -25.55 -17.68
C VAL A 1067 20.39 -25.61 -18.65
N VAL A 1068 21.53 -26.09 -18.15
CA VAL A 1068 22.79 -26.22 -18.88
C VAL A 1068 23.41 -27.60 -18.60
N SER A 1069 24.08 -28.21 -19.57
CA SER A 1069 24.70 -29.54 -19.42
C SER A 1069 26.17 -29.62 -19.78
#